data_AF-A0A7K2MB96-F1
#
_entry.id   AF-A0A7K2MB96-F1
#
_cell.length_a   1.000
_cell.length_b   1.000
_cell.length_c   1.000
_cell.angle_alpha   90.00
_cell.angle_beta   90.00
_cell.angle_gamma   90.00
#
_symmetry.space_group_name_H-M   'P 1'
#
loop_
_entity.id
_entity.type
_entity.pdbx_description
1 polymer ?
#
loop_
_entity_poly.entity_id
_entity_poly.type
_entity_poly.pdbx_seq_one_letter_code
_entity_poly.pdbx_strand_id
1 'polypeptide(L)'
;MRKAVQALGTCGLVKREGRPTRLSLTDEASYFLDSGDELYLVALFHAHIRFFGEALAALGEGLAHNELNEVAAEVYGLRWDSLDQVRRRVYWLRAAGLVDYWTNGKIVPAERGLKFLEHLKLVVPDQLPHRHSGQIPELPPPPALLAVALAEVDQASLRSRKRSLGYVAGGTRVEVLAHLVNAAVPAIKRSDFRAFCSGEFGVLESSAEQTLGTLRSLGLLTQVGTDTFAATELAKSCLASDEALDFVRLLHLNVALLGESLDALDNEAHTATLLRVLAERYPDVQLTREDVTRRIALLLEAGLAERIGLTLRRTELGASLVNTLPLLDRVTSGLPENADQGIPQGSSAAGPHAVTDAGQRSFSSLAIEVVQAATDSADYQRFEQAVAAAFHALGVDVETHGGPKKTDVVIELWQSPTDRQRVAVEAKTDGAGLVTDQDVKFWRLGEHRERHMAQSTLLVGPQFDARVTQEAAKEKVALITARELADAVMRHSRTPLSPREIAAMVTAGEDAEALALTWRAAERRQEALSLVLHTLWKSGNDPVDIRYTTGVLGVSDIWRETKGALETPLDSCEIEEALTFLGSPLIAGVERQGGNHVVTAPPSLAAARLRALAAVIESTGLEGPQGRLSGEGSPTPPRRSAPESPGTPPVPRQQDLCADVTPSLVRAWAKGQGHAVNERGRLPQDLIKKYKQVHGHG
;
A
#
# COMPACT_ATOMS: atom_id res chain seq x y z
N MET A 1 -24.50 -2.73 -10.83
CA MET A 1 -24.61 -4.12 -11.33
C MET A 1 -23.59 -5.09 -10.71
N ARG A 2 -22.28 -5.03 -11.02
CA ARG A 2 -21.28 -6.04 -10.58
C ARG A 2 -21.27 -6.35 -9.06
N LYS A 3 -21.34 -5.32 -8.19
CA LYS A 3 -21.45 -5.50 -6.73
C LYS A 3 -22.73 -6.25 -6.30
N ALA A 4 -23.87 -5.97 -6.94
CA ALA A 4 -25.14 -6.63 -6.64
C ALA A 4 -25.13 -8.11 -7.08
N VAL A 5 -24.59 -8.40 -8.26
CA VAL A 5 -24.38 -9.79 -8.73
C VAL A 5 -23.48 -10.58 -7.78
N GLN A 6 -22.45 -9.94 -7.23
CA GLN A 6 -21.59 -10.57 -6.22
C GLN A 6 -22.35 -10.85 -4.93
N ALA A 7 -23.11 -9.87 -4.40
CA ALA A 7 -23.89 -10.02 -3.18
C ALA A 7 -24.95 -11.12 -3.28
N LEU A 8 -25.74 -11.13 -4.36
CA LEU A 8 -26.75 -12.16 -4.61
C LEU A 8 -26.11 -13.56 -4.75
N GLY A 9 -24.95 -13.66 -5.42
CA GLY A 9 -24.21 -14.91 -5.53
C GLY A 9 -23.67 -15.42 -4.19
N THR A 10 -23.19 -14.53 -3.31
CA THR A 10 -22.78 -14.90 -1.95
C THR A 10 -23.92 -15.29 -1.03
N CYS A 11 -25.17 -14.91 -1.36
CA CYS A 11 -26.37 -15.35 -0.64
C CYS A 11 -26.99 -16.63 -1.22
N GLY A 12 -26.34 -17.30 -2.17
CA GLY A 12 -26.87 -18.51 -2.82
C GLY A 12 -27.99 -18.27 -3.83
N LEU A 13 -28.20 -17.03 -4.31
CA LEU A 13 -29.35 -16.70 -5.18
C LEU A 13 -29.06 -16.76 -6.69
N VAL A 14 -27.79 -16.67 -7.10
CA VAL A 14 -27.37 -16.73 -8.51
C VAL A 14 -26.02 -17.40 -8.66
N LYS A 15 -25.94 -18.31 -9.63
CA LYS A 15 -24.72 -19.01 -10.04
C LYS A 15 -24.14 -18.41 -11.33
N ARG A 16 -22.87 -18.74 -11.60
CA ARG A 16 -22.10 -18.28 -12.77
C ARG A 16 -21.73 -19.48 -13.62
N GLU A 17 -22.13 -19.46 -14.89
CA GLU A 17 -21.99 -20.61 -15.79
C GLU A 17 -21.22 -20.24 -17.07
N GLY A 18 -20.30 -21.13 -17.48
CA GLY A 18 -19.60 -21.08 -18.77
C GLY A 18 -18.61 -19.92 -18.98
N ARG A 19 -18.07 -19.88 -20.21
CA ARG A 19 -17.29 -18.77 -20.77
C ARG A 19 -17.85 -18.40 -22.16
N PRO A 20 -18.20 -17.13 -22.43
CA PRO A 20 -18.27 -16.01 -21.49
C PRO A 20 -19.31 -16.27 -20.39
N THR A 21 -19.05 -15.74 -19.20
CA THR A 21 -19.83 -16.03 -17.99
C THR A 21 -21.27 -15.54 -18.11
N ARG A 22 -22.21 -16.47 -18.01
CA ARG A 22 -23.65 -16.24 -17.89
C ARG A 22 -24.04 -16.28 -16.41
N LEU A 23 -25.16 -15.62 -16.08
CA LEU A 23 -25.78 -15.66 -14.76
C LEU A 23 -27.10 -16.40 -14.89
N SER A 24 -27.33 -17.34 -13.98
CA SER A 24 -28.57 -18.11 -13.86
C SER A 24 -28.97 -18.15 -12.38
N LEU A 25 -30.28 -18.22 -12.13
CA LEU A 25 -30.80 -18.44 -10.78
C LEU A 25 -30.33 -19.80 -10.27
N THR A 26 -30.24 -19.93 -8.95
CA THR A 26 -30.17 -21.23 -8.28
C THR A 26 -31.57 -21.84 -8.20
N ASP A 27 -31.64 -23.14 -7.90
CA ASP A 27 -32.92 -23.85 -7.80
C ASP A 27 -33.70 -23.34 -6.57
N GLU A 28 -32.98 -23.03 -5.49
CA GLU A 28 -33.49 -22.43 -4.25
C GLU A 28 -34.04 -21.01 -4.49
N ALA A 29 -33.37 -20.19 -5.31
CA ALA A 29 -33.86 -18.86 -5.66
C ALA A 29 -35.11 -18.91 -6.54
N SER A 30 -35.19 -19.89 -7.43
CA SER A 30 -36.36 -20.12 -8.29
C SER A 30 -37.55 -20.53 -7.44
N TYR A 31 -37.36 -21.50 -6.53
CA TYR A 31 -38.37 -21.92 -5.56
C TYR A 31 -38.88 -20.77 -4.68
N PHE A 32 -37.99 -19.91 -4.18
CA PHE A 32 -38.40 -18.73 -3.41
C PHE A 32 -39.28 -17.78 -4.23
N LEU A 33 -38.89 -17.48 -5.47
CA LEU A 33 -39.66 -16.56 -6.33
C LEU A 33 -41.04 -17.11 -6.71
N ASP A 34 -41.16 -18.43 -6.90
CA ASP A 34 -42.43 -19.09 -7.23
C ASP A 34 -43.35 -19.25 -6.01
N SER A 35 -42.79 -19.50 -4.82
CA SER A 35 -43.56 -19.72 -3.58
C SER A 35 -43.89 -18.45 -2.81
N GLY A 36 -43.04 -17.43 -2.90
CA GLY A 36 -43.09 -16.24 -2.05
C GLY A 36 -42.75 -16.50 -0.58
N ASP A 37 -42.15 -17.65 -0.23
CA ASP A 37 -41.87 -18.01 1.16
C ASP A 37 -40.67 -17.24 1.75
N GLU A 38 -40.99 -16.18 2.50
CA GLU A 38 -40.01 -15.36 3.22
C GLU A 38 -39.15 -16.16 4.22
N LEU A 39 -39.69 -17.22 4.84
CA LEU A 39 -38.94 -18.04 5.79
C LEU A 39 -37.95 -18.95 5.06
N TYR A 40 -38.31 -19.43 3.86
CA TYR A 40 -37.39 -20.14 2.99
C TYR A 40 -36.22 -19.24 2.55
N LEU A 41 -36.48 -17.97 2.22
CA LEU A 41 -35.41 -17.00 1.93
C LEU A 41 -34.49 -16.77 3.14
N VAL A 42 -35.04 -16.66 4.35
CA VAL A 42 -34.23 -16.50 5.57
C VAL A 42 -33.42 -17.77 5.86
N ALA A 43 -33.98 -18.97 5.62
CA ALA A 43 -33.24 -20.23 5.75
C ALA A 43 -32.07 -20.32 4.75
N LEU A 44 -32.27 -19.84 3.51
CA LEU A 44 -31.23 -19.74 2.50
C LEU A 44 -30.13 -18.72 2.93
N PHE A 45 -30.52 -17.58 3.51
CA PHE A 45 -29.56 -16.65 4.10
C PHE A 45 -28.77 -17.27 5.25
N HIS A 46 -29.42 -18.05 6.13
CA HIS A 46 -28.73 -18.82 7.18
C HIS A 46 -27.72 -19.83 6.61
N ALA A 47 -28.07 -20.54 5.54
CA ALA A 47 -27.18 -21.50 4.89
C ALA A 47 -25.92 -20.85 4.25
N HIS A 48 -25.99 -19.58 3.83
CA HIS A 48 -24.91 -18.90 3.11
C HIS A 48 -24.22 -17.75 3.85
N ILE A 49 -24.83 -17.19 4.89
CA ILE A 49 -24.33 -16.04 5.65
C ILE A 49 -24.04 -16.45 7.09
N ARG A 50 -22.76 -16.42 7.49
CA ARG A 50 -22.32 -16.75 8.85
C ARG A 50 -23.05 -15.90 9.90
N PHE A 51 -23.42 -16.52 11.02
CA PHE A 51 -24.06 -15.90 12.17
C PHE A 51 -25.35 -15.18 11.76
N PHE A 52 -26.34 -15.92 11.30
CA PHE A 52 -27.64 -15.39 10.88
C PHE A 52 -28.77 -16.04 11.68
N GLY A 53 -28.94 -17.36 11.58
CA GLY A 53 -29.78 -18.12 12.52
C GLY A 53 -29.19 -18.10 13.94
N GLU A 54 -27.86 -18.14 14.05
CA GLU A 54 -27.16 -17.99 15.33
C GLU A 54 -27.39 -16.63 15.97
N ALA A 55 -27.53 -15.56 15.16
CA ALA A 55 -27.82 -14.23 15.67
C ALA A 55 -29.24 -14.14 16.25
N LEU A 56 -30.21 -14.87 15.68
CA LEU A 56 -31.56 -15.01 16.23
C LEU A 56 -31.55 -15.85 17.52
N ALA A 57 -30.80 -16.96 17.54
CA ALA A 57 -30.67 -17.83 18.72
C ALA A 57 -29.95 -17.15 19.90
N ALA A 58 -28.95 -16.31 19.61
CA ALA A 58 -28.16 -15.60 20.61
C ALA A 58 -28.96 -14.57 21.42
N LEU A 59 -30.13 -14.12 20.96
CA LEU A 59 -30.89 -13.05 21.62
C LEU A 59 -31.37 -13.41 23.03
N GLY A 60 -31.71 -14.69 23.29
CA GLY A 60 -32.30 -15.11 24.56
C GLY A 60 -33.52 -14.26 24.96
N GLU A 61 -33.48 -13.65 26.14
CA GLU A 61 -34.51 -12.71 26.63
C GLU A 61 -34.38 -11.29 26.05
N GLY A 62 -33.29 -10.98 25.36
CA GLY A 62 -33.11 -9.77 24.56
C GLY A 62 -31.72 -9.12 24.70
N LEU A 63 -31.10 -8.79 23.56
CA LEU A 63 -29.77 -8.16 23.49
C LEU A 63 -29.80 -6.85 22.69
N ALA A 64 -28.95 -5.90 23.06
CA ALA A 64 -28.60 -4.74 22.26
C ALA A 64 -27.63 -5.13 21.12
N HIS A 65 -27.46 -4.25 20.13
CA HIS A 65 -26.60 -4.53 18.98
C HIS A 65 -25.11 -4.70 19.33
N ASN A 66 -24.62 -4.06 20.40
CA ASN A 66 -23.24 -4.23 20.87
C ASN A 66 -23.09 -5.59 21.57
N GLU A 67 -24.00 -5.94 22.50
CA GLU A 67 -24.01 -7.24 23.19
C GLU A 67 -24.08 -8.40 22.18
N LEU A 68 -24.88 -8.26 21.12
CA LEU A 68 -24.96 -9.26 20.04
C LEU A 68 -23.70 -9.29 19.15
N ASN A 69 -22.94 -8.20 19.05
CA ASN A 69 -21.63 -8.15 18.37
C ASN A 69 -20.52 -8.75 19.24
N GLU A 70 -20.59 -8.57 20.57
CA GLU A 70 -19.73 -9.21 21.56
C GLU A 70 -19.94 -10.74 21.51
N VAL A 71 -21.19 -11.23 21.49
CA VAL A 71 -21.49 -12.66 21.26
C VAL A 71 -20.93 -13.17 19.91
N ALA A 72 -21.07 -12.38 18.84
CA ALA A 72 -20.48 -12.75 17.53
C ALA A 72 -18.96 -12.93 17.63
N ALA A 73 -18.27 -12.03 18.34
CA ALA A 73 -16.83 -12.05 18.51
C ALA A 73 -16.33 -13.17 19.44
N GLU A 74 -16.95 -13.33 20.62
CA GLU A 74 -16.48 -14.25 21.68
C GLU A 74 -16.95 -15.69 21.46
N VAL A 75 -18.21 -15.88 21.08
CA VAL A 75 -18.80 -17.21 20.91
C VAL A 75 -18.50 -17.75 19.51
N TYR A 76 -18.61 -16.90 18.49
CA TYR A 76 -18.52 -17.31 17.07
C TYR A 76 -17.23 -16.86 16.36
N GLY A 77 -16.30 -16.19 17.04
CA GLY A 77 -15.00 -15.77 16.49
C GLY A 77 -15.09 -14.60 15.49
N LEU A 78 -16.27 -14.04 15.28
CA LEU A 78 -16.55 -13.01 14.28
C LEU A 78 -16.30 -11.61 14.84
N ARG A 79 -15.02 -11.29 15.05
CA ARG A 79 -14.56 -9.96 15.48
C ARG A 79 -14.84 -8.93 14.38
N TRP A 80 -15.91 -8.16 14.55
CA TRP A 80 -16.28 -7.06 13.65
C TRP A 80 -16.15 -5.71 14.36
N ASP A 81 -15.31 -4.82 13.81
CA ASP A 81 -15.11 -3.46 14.31
C ASP A 81 -16.34 -2.54 14.13
N SER A 82 -17.34 -2.99 13.36
CA SER A 82 -18.54 -2.21 13.03
C SER A 82 -19.83 -3.00 13.23
N LEU A 83 -20.73 -2.41 14.03
CA LEU A 83 -22.07 -2.92 14.31
C LEU A 83 -22.97 -3.05 13.05
N ASP A 84 -22.56 -2.52 11.90
CA ASP A 84 -23.27 -2.66 10.62
C ASP A 84 -23.49 -4.14 10.24
N GLN A 85 -22.54 -5.03 10.57
CA GLN A 85 -22.67 -6.47 10.31
C GLN A 85 -23.84 -7.09 11.06
N VAL A 86 -23.97 -6.79 12.35
CA VAL A 86 -25.07 -7.27 13.20
C VAL A 86 -26.39 -6.60 12.80
N ARG A 87 -26.39 -5.26 12.66
CA ARG A 87 -27.58 -4.47 12.27
C ARG A 87 -28.27 -5.01 11.02
N ARG A 88 -27.52 -5.32 9.96
CA ARG A 88 -28.10 -5.86 8.70
C ARG A 88 -28.81 -7.18 8.89
N ARG A 89 -28.27 -8.10 9.71
CA ARG A 89 -28.90 -9.39 10.03
C ARG A 89 -30.20 -9.16 10.79
N VAL A 90 -30.16 -8.33 11.83
CA VAL A 90 -31.32 -7.96 12.63
C VAL A 90 -32.41 -7.28 11.77
N TYR A 91 -32.05 -6.41 10.83
CA TYR A 91 -33.01 -5.77 9.92
C TYR A 91 -33.73 -6.79 9.02
N TRP A 92 -33.02 -7.79 8.48
CA TRP A 92 -33.66 -8.88 7.71
C TRP A 92 -34.53 -9.79 8.57
N LEU A 93 -34.05 -10.19 9.76
CA LEU A 93 -34.83 -10.96 10.72
C LEU A 93 -36.12 -10.22 11.13
N ARG A 94 -36.03 -8.89 11.32
CA ARG A 94 -37.19 -8.05 11.62
C ARG A 94 -38.15 -7.94 10.45
N ALA A 95 -37.64 -7.79 9.23
CA ALA A 95 -38.47 -7.73 8.02
C ALA A 95 -39.29 -9.02 7.83
N ALA A 96 -38.75 -10.19 8.17
CA ALA A 96 -39.45 -11.48 8.16
C ALA A 96 -40.33 -11.76 9.40
N GLY A 97 -40.45 -10.78 10.32
CA GLY A 97 -41.24 -10.90 11.55
C GLY A 97 -40.67 -11.87 12.59
N LEU A 98 -39.35 -12.10 12.60
CA LEU A 98 -38.67 -13.04 13.50
C LEU A 98 -38.14 -12.38 14.78
N VAL A 99 -37.95 -11.05 14.77
CA VAL A 99 -37.49 -10.27 15.93
C VAL A 99 -38.22 -8.95 16.04
N ASP A 100 -38.37 -8.46 17.27
CA ASP A 100 -38.93 -7.15 17.61
C ASP A 100 -37.89 -6.26 18.31
N TYR A 101 -38.12 -4.94 18.26
CA TYR A 101 -37.37 -3.98 19.07
C TYR A 101 -38.21 -3.51 20.26
N TRP A 102 -37.61 -3.56 21.45
CA TRP A 102 -38.16 -2.96 22.66
C TRP A 102 -37.68 -1.51 22.83
N THR A 103 -38.41 -0.74 23.63
CA THR A 103 -38.18 0.71 23.85
C THR A 103 -36.83 1.04 24.48
N ASN A 104 -36.18 0.06 25.13
CA ASN A 104 -34.83 0.14 25.68
C ASN A 104 -33.72 -0.17 24.65
N GLY A 105 -34.06 -0.36 23.37
CA GLY A 105 -33.11 -0.67 22.31
C GLY A 105 -32.70 -2.14 22.20
N LYS A 106 -33.26 -3.03 23.04
CA LYS A 106 -33.06 -4.47 22.94
C LYS A 106 -33.81 -5.06 21.74
N ILE A 107 -33.19 -6.05 21.13
CA ILE A 107 -33.74 -6.93 20.11
C ILE A 107 -34.21 -8.19 20.83
N VAL A 108 -35.47 -8.60 20.63
CA VAL A 108 -36.02 -9.83 21.22
C VAL A 108 -36.52 -10.77 20.12
N PRO A 109 -36.48 -12.10 20.30
CA PRO A 109 -37.09 -13.02 19.35
C PRO A 109 -38.62 -12.94 19.46
N ALA A 110 -39.29 -12.86 18.31
CA ALA A 110 -40.75 -12.99 18.24
C ALA A 110 -41.14 -14.49 18.34
N GLU A 111 -42.40 -14.80 18.64
CA GLU A 111 -42.91 -16.18 18.68
C GLU A 111 -42.67 -16.93 17.35
N ARG A 112 -42.82 -16.22 16.22
CA ARG A 112 -42.49 -16.70 14.87
C ARG A 112 -41.00 -17.01 14.72
N GLY A 113 -40.14 -16.20 15.32
CA GLY A 113 -38.68 -16.41 15.39
C GLY A 113 -38.30 -17.66 16.16
N LEU A 114 -38.87 -17.87 17.34
CA LEU A 114 -38.62 -19.05 18.16
C LEU A 114 -39.04 -20.34 17.45
N LYS A 115 -40.25 -20.38 16.85
CA LYS A 115 -40.71 -21.52 16.05
C LYS A 115 -39.84 -21.78 14.81
N PHE A 116 -39.31 -20.72 14.20
CA PHE A 116 -38.40 -20.85 13.07
C PHE A 116 -37.03 -21.43 13.47
N LEU A 117 -36.49 -21.05 14.64
CA LEU A 117 -35.23 -21.61 15.17
C LEU A 117 -35.27 -23.13 15.32
N GLU A 118 -36.40 -23.72 15.71
CA GLU A 118 -36.57 -25.19 15.83
C GLU A 118 -36.30 -25.94 14.51
N HIS A 119 -36.40 -25.24 13.38
CA HIS A 119 -36.19 -25.79 12.04
C HIS A 119 -34.79 -25.49 11.46
N LEU A 120 -33.97 -24.68 12.16
CA LEU A 120 -32.63 -24.32 11.71
C LEU A 120 -31.56 -25.24 12.32
N LYS A 121 -30.68 -25.77 11.47
CA LYS A 121 -29.44 -26.39 11.92
C LYS A 121 -28.41 -25.30 12.24
N LEU A 122 -28.39 -24.87 13.51
CA LEU A 122 -27.40 -23.92 14.03
C LEU A 122 -26.02 -24.59 14.17
N VAL A 123 -24.95 -23.80 14.08
CA VAL A 123 -23.60 -24.28 14.37
C VAL A 123 -23.38 -24.40 15.88
N VAL A 124 -22.82 -25.53 16.34
CA VAL A 124 -22.42 -25.74 17.73
C VAL A 124 -21.16 -24.92 18.03
N PRO A 125 -21.18 -23.97 18.98
CA PRO A 125 -20.03 -23.07 19.20
C PRO A 125 -18.72 -23.77 19.52
N ASP A 126 -18.75 -24.84 20.31
CA ASP A 126 -17.54 -25.59 20.71
C ASP A 126 -16.92 -26.42 19.58
N GLN A 127 -17.62 -26.58 18.45
CA GLN A 127 -17.12 -27.21 17.23
C GLN A 127 -16.62 -26.18 16.20
N LEU A 128 -16.67 -24.88 16.51
CA LEU A 128 -16.17 -23.85 15.61
C LEU A 128 -14.63 -23.83 15.63
N PRO A 129 -13.97 -23.73 14.47
CA PRO A 129 -12.50 -23.75 14.37
C PRO A 129 -11.70 -22.75 15.23
N HIS A 130 -12.30 -21.69 15.77
CA HIS A 130 -11.63 -20.77 16.73
C HIS A 130 -11.61 -21.24 18.17
N ARG A 131 -12.34 -22.32 18.47
CA ARG A 131 -12.17 -23.07 19.71
C ARG A 131 -11.02 -24.04 19.47
N HIS A 132 -9.80 -23.60 19.83
CA HIS A 132 -8.68 -24.53 19.94
C HIS A 132 -9.06 -25.65 20.91
N SER A 133 -8.97 -26.90 20.45
CA SER A 133 -9.19 -28.07 21.30
C SER A 133 -8.06 -28.21 22.33
N GLY A 134 -6.90 -27.59 22.05
CA GLY A 134 -5.67 -27.75 22.81
C GLY A 134 -4.99 -29.10 22.58
N GLN A 135 -5.59 -29.97 21.75
CA GLN A 135 -5.01 -31.24 21.34
C GLN A 135 -4.20 -31.02 20.07
N ILE A 136 -2.90 -31.29 20.14
CA ILE A 136 -2.02 -31.27 18.98
C ILE A 136 -2.25 -32.58 18.21
N PRO A 137 -2.81 -32.57 16.99
CA PRO A 137 -3.07 -33.80 16.24
C PRO A 137 -1.75 -34.46 15.82
N GLU A 138 -1.62 -35.75 16.10
CA GLU A 138 -0.49 -36.55 15.60
C GLU A 138 -0.58 -36.68 14.07
N LEU A 139 0.52 -36.41 13.37
CA LEU A 139 0.56 -36.44 11.91
C LEU A 139 0.99 -37.82 11.39
N PRO A 140 0.43 -38.27 10.24
CA PRO A 140 0.98 -39.42 9.54
C PRO A 140 2.44 -39.11 9.12
N PRO A 141 3.37 -40.07 9.33
CA PRO A 141 4.76 -39.91 8.92
C PRO A 141 4.85 -39.88 7.38
N PRO A 142 5.68 -39.01 6.79
CA PRO A 142 5.82 -38.95 5.35
C PRO A 142 6.48 -40.24 4.78
N PRO A 143 6.22 -40.59 3.51
CA PRO A 143 6.87 -41.69 2.81
C PRO A 143 8.40 -41.61 2.93
N ALA A 144 9.07 -42.77 3.05
CA ALA A 144 10.50 -42.82 3.38
C ALA A 144 11.41 -41.94 2.48
N LEU A 145 11.14 -41.90 1.16
CA LEU A 145 11.88 -41.03 0.23
C LEU A 145 11.69 -39.53 0.52
N LEU A 146 10.46 -39.13 0.88
CA LEU A 146 10.13 -37.76 1.23
C LEU A 146 10.66 -37.38 2.62
N ALA A 147 10.63 -38.31 3.59
CA ALA A 147 11.27 -38.16 4.89
C ALA A 147 12.78 -37.87 4.75
N VAL A 148 13.50 -38.65 3.94
CA VAL A 148 14.93 -38.41 3.66
C VAL A 148 15.14 -37.05 2.99
N ALA A 149 14.36 -36.71 1.96
CA ALA A 149 14.48 -35.43 1.28
C ALA A 149 14.19 -34.21 2.18
N LEU A 150 13.29 -34.34 3.17
CA LEU A 150 13.03 -33.32 4.19
C LEU A 150 14.15 -33.23 5.24
N ALA A 151 14.83 -34.33 5.55
CA ALA A 151 15.93 -34.35 6.52
C ALA A 151 17.26 -33.86 5.93
N GLU A 152 17.49 -34.05 4.63
CA GLU A 152 18.74 -33.70 3.94
C GLU A 152 18.75 -32.29 3.32
N VAL A 153 17.61 -31.59 3.24
CA VAL A 153 17.54 -30.27 2.60
C VAL A 153 18.24 -29.19 3.45
N ASP A 154 19.18 -28.49 2.83
CA ASP A 154 20.00 -27.47 3.51
C ASP A 154 19.46 -26.04 3.33
N GLN A 155 19.96 -25.11 4.14
CA GLN A 155 19.54 -23.71 4.10
C GLN A 155 19.87 -23.03 2.75
N ALA A 156 20.84 -23.50 1.97
CA ALA A 156 21.09 -23.00 0.62
C ALA A 156 19.99 -23.44 -0.36
N SER A 157 19.62 -24.72 -0.33
CA SER A 157 18.51 -25.28 -1.10
C SER A 157 17.19 -24.58 -0.74
N LEU A 158 16.89 -24.42 0.55
CA LEU A 158 15.70 -23.71 1.04
C LEU A 158 15.63 -22.25 0.57
N ARG A 159 16.76 -21.54 0.44
CA ARG A 159 16.83 -20.19 -0.16
C ARG A 159 16.62 -20.19 -1.67
N SER A 160 17.11 -21.21 -2.39
CA SER A 160 17.02 -21.30 -3.86
C SER A 160 15.65 -21.70 -4.41
N ARG A 161 14.71 -22.12 -3.54
CA ARG A 161 13.36 -22.58 -3.92
C ARG A 161 12.62 -21.55 -4.78
N LYS A 162 11.71 -22.04 -5.63
CA LYS A 162 10.97 -21.21 -6.59
C LYS A 162 9.94 -20.33 -5.88
N ARG A 163 9.92 -19.04 -6.23
CA ARG A 163 9.01 -18.04 -5.65
C ARG A 163 7.55 -18.18 -6.08
N SER A 164 7.29 -18.68 -7.28
CA SER A 164 5.91 -18.75 -7.82
C SER A 164 5.42 -20.17 -8.03
N LEU A 165 4.20 -20.43 -7.56
CA LEU A 165 3.42 -21.65 -7.80
C LEU A 165 2.93 -21.76 -9.27
N GLY A 166 2.98 -20.67 -10.03
CA GLY A 166 2.60 -20.66 -11.45
C GLY A 166 1.11 -20.89 -11.72
N TYR A 167 0.81 -21.29 -12.96
CA TYR A 167 -0.53 -21.66 -13.42
C TYR A 167 -0.63 -23.18 -13.58
N VAL A 168 -1.74 -23.74 -13.11
CA VAL A 168 -2.06 -25.17 -13.21
C VAL A 168 -3.52 -25.28 -13.66
N ALA A 169 -3.79 -26.10 -14.69
CA ALA A 169 -5.12 -26.44 -15.15
C ALA A 169 -5.92 -27.12 -14.02
N GLY A 170 -7.21 -26.79 -13.87
CA GLY A 170 -8.01 -27.23 -12.72
C GLY A 170 -7.70 -26.51 -11.38
N GLY A 171 -6.56 -25.83 -11.26
CA GLY A 171 -6.15 -25.10 -10.06
C GLY A 171 -4.99 -25.76 -9.31
N THR A 172 -4.75 -25.33 -8.07
CA THR A 172 -3.60 -25.77 -7.24
C THR A 172 -4.02 -26.62 -6.04
N ARG A 173 -5.23 -27.19 -6.06
CA ARG A 173 -5.70 -28.17 -5.08
C ARG A 173 -4.86 -29.45 -5.13
N VAL A 174 -4.69 -30.12 -4.00
CA VAL A 174 -3.83 -31.31 -3.91
C VAL A 174 -4.38 -32.43 -4.77
N GLU A 175 -5.69 -32.68 -4.76
CA GLU A 175 -6.35 -33.71 -5.58
C GLU A 175 -6.16 -33.44 -7.09
N VAL A 176 -6.19 -32.17 -7.51
CA VAL A 176 -5.94 -31.79 -8.91
C VAL A 176 -4.47 -32.02 -9.29
N LEU A 177 -3.53 -31.67 -8.40
CA LEU A 177 -2.11 -31.95 -8.60
C LEU A 177 -1.83 -33.45 -8.65
N ALA A 178 -2.42 -34.24 -7.74
CA ALA A 178 -2.32 -35.69 -7.74
C ALA A 178 -2.88 -36.29 -9.03
N HIS A 179 -4.04 -35.84 -9.50
CA HIS A 179 -4.64 -36.30 -10.75
C HIS A 179 -3.75 -35.99 -11.98
N LEU A 180 -3.20 -34.78 -12.06
CA LEU A 180 -2.26 -34.36 -13.10
C LEU A 180 -0.93 -35.14 -13.07
N VAL A 181 -0.42 -35.49 -11.88
CA VAL A 181 0.80 -36.30 -11.74
C VAL A 181 0.52 -37.76 -12.09
N ASN A 182 -0.62 -38.31 -11.67
CA ASN A 182 -1.01 -39.68 -11.97
C ASN A 182 -1.20 -39.92 -13.47
N ALA A 183 -1.69 -38.93 -14.22
CA ALA A 183 -1.73 -38.97 -15.69
C ALA A 183 -0.34 -39.14 -16.34
N ALA A 184 0.75 -38.81 -15.64
CA ALA A 184 2.12 -39.01 -16.08
C ALA A 184 2.79 -40.28 -15.50
N VAL A 185 2.01 -41.23 -14.97
CA VAL A 185 2.50 -42.53 -14.48
C VAL A 185 2.14 -43.64 -15.48
N PRO A 186 3.09 -44.46 -15.97
CA PRO A 186 4.53 -44.37 -15.75
C PRO A 186 5.20 -43.24 -16.56
N ALA A 187 4.60 -42.82 -17.68
CA ALA A 187 5.04 -41.71 -18.51
C ALA A 187 3.94 -41.27 -19.49
N ILE A 188 3.97 -40.00 -19.92
CA ILE A 188 3.03 -39.39 -20.88
C ILE A 188 3.78 -38.49 -21.89
N LYS A 189 3.29 -38.40 -23.14
CA LYS A 189 3.82 -37.47 -24.14
C LYS A 189 3.24 -36.07 -23.98
N ARG A 190 3.92 -35.03 -24.50
CA ARG A 190 3.42 -33.65 -24.47
C ARG A 190 2.08 -33.47 -25.20
N SER A 191 1.88 -34.13 -26.33
CA SER A 191 0.59 -34.15 -27.05
C SER A 191 -0.52 -34.67 -26.15
N ASP A 192 -0.25 -35.80 -25.49
CA ASP A 192 -1.25 -36.58 -24.79
C ASP A 192 -1.60 -35.92 -23.45
N PHE A 193 -0.61 -35.32 -22.78
CA PHE A 193 -0.81 -34.48 -21.59
C PHE A 193 -1.64 -33.22 -21.89
N ARG A 194 -1.41 -32.57 -23.05
CA ARG A 194 -2.23 -31.42 -23.48
C ARG A 194 -3.67 -31.83 -23.75
N ALA A 195 -3.87 -32.93 -24.49
CA ALA A 195 -5.20 -33.48 -24.76
C ALA A 195 -5.95 -33.85 -23.47
N PHE A 196 -5.26 -34.51 -22.53
CA PHE A 196 -5.80 -34.84 -21.20
C PHE A 196 -6.26 -33.59 -20.45
N CYS A 197 -5.42 -32.56 -20.33
CA CYS A 197 -5.78 -31.32 -19.64
C CYS A 197 -6.96 -30.60 -20.30
N SER A 198 -6.99 -30.55 -21.64
CA SER A 198 -8.09 -29.93 -22.39
C SER A 198 -9.41 -30.71 -22.27
N GLY A 199 -9.35 -32.04 -22.17
CA GLY A 199 -10.51 -32.90 -21.93
C GLY A 199 -11.08 -32.75 -20.51
N GLU A 200 -10.25 -32.98 -19.49
CA GLU A 200 -10.69 -33.00 -18.07
C GLU A 200 -11.04 -31.59 -17.53
N PHE A 201 -10.25 -30.57 -17.87
CA PHE A 201 -10.38 -29.24 -17.28
C PHE A 201 -10.94 -28.17 -18.24
N GLY A 202 -11.25 -28.52 -19.48
CA GLY A 202 -11.79 -27.59 -20.48
C GLY A 202 -10.87 -26.41 -20.81
N VAL A 203 -9.55 -26.58 -20.67
CA VAL A 203 -8.55 -25.52 -20.89
C VAL A 203 -7.99 -25.53 -22.32
N LEU A 204 -7.46 -24.38 -22.75
CA LEU A 204 -6.73 -24.27 -24.03
C LEU A 204 -5.41 -25.04 -23.98
N GLU A 205 -4.95 -25.57 -25.11
CA GLU A 205 -3.66 -26.28 -25.20
C GLU A 205 -2.47 -25.47 -24.67
N SER A 206 -2.46 -24.14 -24.87
CA SER A 206 -1.43 -23.24 -24.35
C SER A 206 -1.42 -23.17 -22.82
N SER A 207 -2.59 -23.27 -22.18
CA SER A 207 -2.73 -23.37 -20.73
C SER A 207 -2.30 -24.75 -20.21
N ALA A 208 -2.52 -25.81 -20.99
CA ALA A 208 -2.02 -27.15 -20.68
C ALA A 208 -0.49 -27.25 -20.80
N GLU A 209 0.12 -26.63 -21.82
CA GLU A 209 1.59 -26.53 -21.95
C GLU A 209 2.21 -25.75 -20.77
N GLN A 210 1.58 -24.64 -20.36
CA GLN A 210 1.99 -23.90 -19.17
C GLN A 210 1.86 -24.74 -17.88
N THR A 211 0.83 -25.58 -17.80
CA THR A 211 0.63 -26.52 -16.67
C THR A 211 1.76 -27.54 -16.61
N LEU A 212 2.13 -28.15 -17.74
CA LEU A 212 3.24 -29.10 -17.83
C LEU A 212 4.58 -28.46 -17.38
N GLY A 213 4.87 -27.24 -17.86
CA GLY A 213 6.04 -26.48 -17.42
C GLY A 213 6.01 -26.15 -15.93
N THR A 214 4.83 -25.84 -15.38
CA THR A 214 4.65 -25.57 -13.94
C THR A 214 4.91 -26.81 -13.11
N LEU A 215 4.26 -27.95 -13.40
CA LEU A 215 4.43 -29.20 -12.65
C LEU A 215 5.89 -29.68 -12.61
N ARG A 216 6.63 -29.54 -13.73
CA ARG A 216 8.08 -29.78 -13.75
C ARG A 216 8.84 -28.91 -12.77
N SER A 217 8.54 -27.60 -12.77
CA SER A 217 9.19 -26.63 -11.88
C SER A 217 8.79 -26.73 -10.40
N LEU A 218 7.76 -27.52 -10.09
CA LEU A 218 7.33 -27.86 -8.72
C LEU A 218 7.92 -29.20 -8.24
N GLY A 219 8.82 -29.83 -9.02
CA GLY A 219 9.40 -31.13 -8.68
C GLY A 219 8.45 -32.33 -8.83
N LEU A 220 7.26 -32.12 -9.39
CA LEU A 220 6.21 -33.14 -9.53
C LEU A 220 6.45 -34.05 -10.75
N LEU A 221 6.90 -33.46 -11.86
CA LEU A 221 7.21 -34.17 -13.10
C LEU A 221 8.66 -33.96 -13.53
N THR A 222 9.25 -34.95 -14.18
CA THR A 222 10.55 -34.85 -14.86
C THR A 222 10.43 -35.23 -16.34
N GLN A 223 11.40 -34.80 -17.15
CA GLN A 223 11.46 -35.12 -18.57
C GLN A 223 12.35 -36.35 -18.77
N VAL A 224 11.77 -37.44 -19.28
CA VAL A 224 12.43 -38.75 -19.45
C VAL A 224 12.74 -39.08 -20.92
N GLY A 225 12.30 -38.23 -21.85
CA GLY A 225 12.63 -38.32 -23.28
C GLY A 225 12.40 -36.99 -24.00
N THR A 226 12.68 -36.95 -25.30
CA THR A 226 12.59 -35.73 -26.13
C THR A 226 11.25 -35.01 -26.00
N ASP A 227 10.15 -35.77 -25.91
CA ASP A 227 8.80 -35.24 -25.75
C ASP A 227 7.95 -36.01 -24.72
N THR A 228 8.62 -36.65 -23.75
CA THR A 228 8.01 -37.59 -22.80
C THR A 228 8.36 -37.20 -21.37
N PHE A 229 7.35 -37.21 -20.50
CA PHE A 229 7.42 -36.77 -19.12
C PHE A 229 6.91 -37.88 -18.19
N ALA A 230 7.44 -37.95 -16.98
CA ALA A 230 7.03 -38.91 -15.97
C ALA A 230 6.92 -38.23 -14.60
N ALA A 231 6.09 -38.78 -13.71
CA ALA A 231 6.12 -38.39 -12.30
C ALA A 231 7.51 -38.65 -11.68
N THR A 232 7.98 -37.75 -10.81
CA THR A 232 9.22 -37.98 -10.04
C THR A 232 9.01 -39.06 -8.98
N GLU A 233 10.08 -39.71 -8.51
CA GLU A 233 9.96 -40.77 -7.48
C GLU A 233 9.35 -40.23 -6.17
N LEU A 234 9.66 -38.97 -5.80
CA LEU A 234 9.00 -38.29 -4.69
C LEU A 234 7.50 -38.14 -4.94
N ALA A 235 7.08 -37.69 -6.13
CA ALA A 235 5.67 -37.50 -6.45
C ALA A 235 4.90 -38.83 -6.54
N LYS A 236 5.53 -39.90 -7.06
CA LYS A 236 4.99 -41.27 -7.02
C LYS A 236 4.82 -41.77 -5.58
N SER A 237 5.77 -41.47 -4.68
CA SER A 237 5.65 -41.85 -3.27
C SER A 237 4.49 -41.14 -2.55
N CYS A 238 4.19 -39.89 -2.93
CA CYS A 238 3.03 -39.15 -2.41
C CYS A 238 1.69 -39.66 -3.01
N LEU A 239 1.69 -40.08 -4.28
CA LEU A 239 0.52 -40.76 -4.87
C LEU A 239 0.24 -42.11 -4.21
N ALA A 240 1.26 -42.78 -3.69
CA ALA A 240 1.13 -44.08 -3.05
C ALA A 240 0.67 -44.01 -1.59
N SER A 241 0.88 -42.88 -0.89
CA SER A 241 0.30 -42.64 0.45
C SER A 241 -1.14 -42.17 0.40
N ASP A 242 -1.56 -41.51 -0.70
CA ASP A 242 -2.87 -40.83 -0.85
C ASP A 242 -3.13 -39.73 0.21
N GLU A 243 -2.06 -39.30 0.91
CA GLU A 243 -2.11 -38.31 1.97
C GLU A 243 -1.86 -36.91 1.42
N ALA A 244 -2.85 -36.01 1.54
CA ALA A 244 -2.75 -34.66 0.98
C ALA A 244 -1.59 -33.84 1.57
N LEU A 245 -1.19 -34.15 2.81
CA LEU A 245 -0.06 -33.52 3.50
C LEU A 245 1.29 -33.81 2.82
N ASP A 246 1.46 -34.96 2.16
CA ASP A 246 2.72 -35.33 1.52
C ASP A 246 2.96 -34.51 0.25
N PHE A 247 1.91 -34.18 -0.50
CA PHE A 247 2.01 -33.20 -1.58
C PHE A 247 2.38 -31.81 -1.05
N VAL A 248 1.86 -31.37 0.10
CA VAL A 248 2.26 -30.09 0.69
C VAL A 248 3.73 -30.11 1.13
N ARG A 249 4.20 -31.20 1.74
CA ARG A 249 5.61 -31.45 2.10
C ARG A 249 6.53 -31.44 0.87
N LEU A 250 6.15 -32.11 -0.22
CA LEU A 250 6.90 -32.13 -1.48
C LEU A 250 6.93 -30.75 -2.14
N LEU A 251 5.81 -30.03 -2.16
CA LEU A 251 5.77 -28.65 -2.63
C LEU A 251 6.63 -27.73 -1.77
N HIS A 252 6.71 -27.96 -0.45
CA HIS A 252 7.58 -27.19 0.44
C HIS A 252 9.06 -27.31 0.07
N LEU A 253 9.52 -28.47 -0.40
CA LEU A 253 10.90 -28.64 -0.90
C LEU A 253 11.21 -27.81 -2.15
N ASN A 254 10.19 -27.42 -2.93
CA ASN A 254 10.36 -26.76 -4.24
C ASN A 254 9.89 -25.29 -4.26
N VAL A 255 8.99 -24.90 -3.35
CA VAL A 255 8.29 -23.61 -3.32
C VAL A 255 8.74 -22.81 -2.09
N ALA A 256 9.35 -21.65 -2.33
CA ALA A 256 9.92 -20.84 -1.27
C ALA A 256 8.84 -20.31 -0.31
N LEU A 257 9.17 -20.21 0.98
CA LEU A 257 8.28 -19.68 2.01
C LEU A 257 6.90 -20.36 2.11
N LEU A 258 6.73 -21.63 1.69
CA LEU A 258 5.43 -22.30 1.80
C LEU A 258 5.10 -22.67 3.25
N GLY A 259 6.05 -23.26 3.98
CA GLY A 259 5.88 -23.63 5.39
C GLY A 259 6.02 -22.42 6.30
N GLU A 260 6.83 -21.46 5.87
CA GLU A 260 7.10 -20.18 6.49
C GLU A 260 5.88 -19.24 6.41
N SER A 261 5.08 -19.34 5.33
CA SER A 261 3.76 -18.70 5.26
C SER A 261 2.77 -19.28 6.27
N LEU A 262 2.86 -20.58 6.54
CA LEU A 262 2.02 -21.26 7.53
C LEU A 262 2.46 -20.91 8.96
N ASP A 263 3.77 -20.93 9.24
CA ASP A 263 4.40 -20.45 10.48
C ASP A 263 4.06 -18.98 10.79
N ALA A 264 4.03 -18.11 9.78
CA ALA A 264 3.68 -16.70 9.96
C ALA A 264 2.16 -16.44 10.20
N LEU A 265 1.30 -17.45 10.10
CA LEU A 265 -0.14 -17.38 10.38
C LEU A 265 -0.52 -17.66 11.84
N ASP A 266 0.46 -17.70 12.76
CA ASP A 266 0.25 -17.99 14.18
C ASP A 266 -0.64 -16.97 14.91
N ASN A 267 -0.50 -15.67 14.59
CA ASN A 267 -1.07 -14.56 15.35
C ASN A 267 -2.34 -13.92 14.75
N GLU A 268 -3.09 -14.62 13.90
CA GLU A 268 -4.21 -14.09 13.08
C GLU A 268 -3.80 -12.92 12.14
N ALA A 269 -3.77 -13.14 10.82
CA ALA A 269 -3.27 -12.15 9.86
C ALA A 269 -4.16 -12.00 8.61
N HIS A 270 -4.24 -10.78 8.07
CA HIS A 270 -4.73 -10.55 6.71
C HIS A 270 -3.64 -10.89 5.68
N THR A 271 -4.00 -11.22 4.43
CA THR A 271 -3.04 -11.49 3.33
C THR A 271 -2.01 -10.36 3.14
N ALA A 272 -2.39 -9.10 3.35
CA ALA A 272 -1.49 -7.96 3.26
C ALA A 272 -0.47 -7.94 4.42
N THR A 273 -0.93 -8.23 5.64
CA THR A 273 -0.08 -8.35 6.83
C THR A 273 0.90 -9.51 6.69
N LEU A 274 0.43 -10.68 6.21
CA LEU A 274 1.27 -11.85 5.98
C LEU A 274 2.37 -11.57 4.94
N LEU A 275 2.04 -10.89 3.83
CA LEU A 275 3.03 -10.48 2.83
C LEU A 275 4.14 -9.61 3.45
N ARG A 276 3.78 -8.65 4.32
CA ARG A 276 4.74 -7.81 5.03
C ARG A 276 5.61 -8.63 5.99
N VAL A 277 5.00 -9.47 6.84
CA VAL A 277 5.72 -10.31 7.81
C VAL A 277 6.71 -11.25 7.12
N LEU A 278 6.37 -11.80 5.95
CA LEU A 278 7.29 -12.62 5.15
C LEU A 278 8.45 -11.81 4.56
N ALA A 279 8.20 -10.59 4.07
CA ALA A 279 9.23 -9.70 3.56
C ALA A 279 10.16 -9.11 4.65
N GLU A 280 9.68 -9.05 5.91
CA GLU A 280 10.46 -8.72 7.10
C GLU A 280 11.33 -9.91 7.56
N ARG A 281 10.75 -11.11 7.69
CA ARG A 281 11.46 -12.32 8.15
C ARG A 281 12.46 -12.86 7.12
N TYR A 282 12.17 -12.71 5.82
CA TYR A 282 12.91 -13.33 4.71
C TYR A 282 13.17 -12.35 3.56
N PRO A 283 13.96 -11.28 3.77
CA PRO A 283 14.13 -10.18 2.80
C PRO A 283 14.70 -10.62 1.44
N ASP A 284 15.48 -11.70 1.39
CA ASP A 284 16.05 -12.27 0.16
C ASP A 284 15.01 -12.93 -0.76
N VAL A 285 13.82 -13.24 -0.22
CA VAL A 285 12.74 -13.95 -0.93
C VAL A 285 11.52 -13.05 -1.11
N GLN A 286 11.63 -12.14 -2.08
CA GLN A 286 10.56 -11.24 -2.47
C GLN A 286 9.39 -11.99 -3.14
N LEU A 287 8.25 -12.06 -2.44
CA LEU A 287 6.98 -12.59 -2.96
C LEU A 287 6.04 -11.46 -3.40
N THR A 288 5.17 -11.73 -4.37
CA THR A 288 4.05 -10.83 -4.70
C THR A 288 2.81 -11.14 -3.85
N ARG A 289 1.82 -10.24 -3.87
CA ARG A 289 0.49 -10.53 -3.30
C ARG A 289 -0.15 -11.77 -3.93
N GLU A 290 0.07 -12.01 -5.23
CA GLU A 290 -0.45 -13.20 -5.90
C GLU A 290 0.21 -14.48 -5.40
N ASP A 291 1.54 -14.47 -5.23
CA ASP A 291 2.31 -15.59 -4.70
C ASP A 291 1.87 -15.98 -3.29
N VAL A 292 1.62 -15.01 -2.41
CA VAL A 292 1.08 -15.25 -1.07
C VAL A 292 -0.38 -15.71 -1.14
N THR A 293 -1.20 -15.16 -2.04
CA THR A 293 -2.60 -15.59 -2.22
C THR A 293 -2.71 -17.04 -2.67
N ARG A 294 -1.85 -17.50 -3.59
CA ARG A 294 -1.81 -18.89 -4.06
C ARG A 294 -1.36 -19.86 -2.95
N ARG A 295 -0.39 -19.47 -2.11
CA ARG A 295 0.01 -20.25 -0.92
C ARG A 295 -1.14 -20.38 0.07
N ILE A 296 -1.79 -19.26 0.41
CA ILE A 296 -2.97 -19.28 1.30
C ILE A 296 -4.06 -20.20 0.75
N ALA A 297 -4.35 -20.15 -0.56
CA ALA A 297 -5.35 -21.02 -1.16
C ALA A 297 -5.01 -22.52 -0.97
N LEU A 298 -3.77 -22.93 -1.24
CA LEU A 298 -3.30 -24.30 -0.99
C LEU A 298 -3.41 -24.69 0.49
N LEU A 299 -3.00 -23.82 1.41
CA LEU A 299 -3.05 -24.07 2.86
C LEU A 299 -4.48 -24.16 3.40
N LEU A 300 -5.43 -23.40 2.84
CA LEU A 300 -6.85 -23.45 3.17
C LEU A 300 -7.49 -24.77 2.69
N GLU A 301 -7.26 -25.16 1.44
CA GLU A 301 -7.82 -26.39 0.87
C GLU A 301 -7.25 -27.65 1.56
N ALA A 302 -5.99 -27.59 2.02
CA ALA A 302 -5.36 -28.66 2.80
C ALA A 302 -5.72 -28.67 4.31
N GLY A 303 -6.59 -27.76 4.79
CA GLY A 303 -6.99 -27.69 6.20
C GLY A 303 -5.90 -27.23 7.18
N LEU A 304 -4.77 -26.74 6.68
CA LEU A 304 -3.60 -26.28 7.45
C LEU A 304 -3.77 -24.83 7.94
N ALA A 305 -4.50 -24.04 7.17
CA ALA A 305 -4.93 -22.71 7.53
C ALA A 305 -6.45 -22.62 7.40
N GLU A 306 -7.03 -21.58 7.98
CA GLU A 306 -8.47 -21.30 7.90
C GLU A 306 -8.75 -19.82 7.72
N ARG A 307 -10.01 -19.47 7.42
CA ARG A 307 -10.45 -18.08 7.18
C ARG A 307 -11.68 -17.70 7.98
N ILE A 308 -11.52 -16.68 8.81
CA ILE A 308 -12.59 -16.01 9.55
C ILE A 308 -12.74 -14.58 9.03
N GLY A 309 -13.78 -14.35 8.22
CA GLY A 309 -13.98 -13.09 7.53
C GLY A 309 -12.83 -12.77 6.56
N LEU A 310 -12.08 -11.69 6.84
CA LEU A 310 -10.88 -11.31 6.09
C LEU A 310 -9.58 -11.83 6.74
N THR A 311 -9.68 -12.42 7.93
CA THR A 311 -8.54 -12.85 8.74
C THR A 311 -8.24 -14.32 8.46
N LEU A 312 -6.96 -14.65 8.42
CA LEU A 312 -6.42 -15.99 8.22
C LEU A 312 -5.65 -16.40 9.48
N ARG A 313 -5.69 -17.67 9.84
CA ARG A 313 -4.77 -18.23 10.84
C ARG A 313 -4.43 -19.68 10.54
N ARG A 314 -3.42 -20.17 11.26
CA ARG A 314 -2.98 -21.57 11.26
C ARG A 314 -3.94 -22.44 12.09
N THR A 315 -4.23 -23.65 11.64
CA THR A 315 -4.99 -24.66 12.40
C THR A 315 -4.07 -25.50 13.30
N GLU A 316 -4.63 -26.30 14.21
CA GLU A 316 -3.85 -27.24 15.05
C GLU A 316 -3.09 -28.28 14.17
N LEU A 317 -3.69 -28.71 13.05
CA LEU A 317 -3.03 -29.52 12.01
C LEU A 317 -1.87 -28.75 11.34
N GLY A 318 -2.09 -27.47 11.01
CA GLY A 318 -1.06 -26.60 10.45
C GLY A 318 0.12 -26.35 11.39
N ALA A 319 -0.13 -26.18 12.69
CA ALA A 319 0.90 -26.04 13.71
C ALA A 319 1.74 -27.32 13.81
N SER A 320 1.08 -28.48 13.83
CA SER A 320 1.73 -29.79 13.83
C SER A 320 2.61 -29.99 12.59
N LEU A 321 2.15 -29.56 11.41
CA LEU A 321 2.94 -29.68 10.18
C LEU A 321 4.16 -28.78 10.20
N VAL A 322 4.01 -27.51 10.60
CA VAL A 322 5.13 -26.55 10.70
C VAL A 322 6.27 -27.11 11.58
N ASN A 323 5.94 -27.75 12.70
CA ASN A 323 6.93 -28.35 13.61
C ASN A 323 7.70 -29.54 12.99
N THR A 324 7.25 -30.08 11.85
CA THR A 324 7.92 -31.18 11.12
C THR A 324 8.64 -30.72 9.84
N LEU A 325 8.56 -29.44 9.48
CA LEU A 325 9.13 -28.92 8.23
C LEU A 325 10.49 -28.24 8.46
N PRO A 326 11.49 -28.47 7.56
CA PRO A 326 12.74 -27.74 7.56
C PRO A 326 12.52 -26.31 7.04
N LEU A 327 12.27 -25.36 7.94
CA LEU A 327 12.04 -23.96 7.57
C LEU A 327 13.34 -23.24 7.20
N LEU A 328 13.23 -22.28 6.28
CA LEU A 328 14.26 -21.29 6.03
C LEU A 328 14.52 -20.48 7.32
N ASP A 329 15.79 -20.24 7.65
CA ASP A 329 16.15 -19.39 8.79
C ASP A 329 15.66 -17.94 8.60
N ARG A 330 15.05 -17.39 9.65
CA ARG A 330 14.64 -15.98 9.71
C ARG A 330 15.87 -15.10 9.86
N VAL A 331 15.86 -13.90 9.26
CA VAL A 331 16.86 -12.89 9.58
C VAL A 331 16.62 -12.37 11.00
N THR A 332 17.44 -12.80 11.95
CA THR A 332 17.46 -12.26 13.31
C THR A 332 18.13 -10.90 13.32
N SER A 333 17.33 -9.85 13.48
CA SER A 333 17.82 -8.51 13.86
C SER A 333 18.41 -8.57 15.27
N GLY A 334 19.70 -8.86 15.38
CA GLY A 334 20.42 -9.04 16.64
C GLY A 334 21.73 -8.27 16.67
N LEU A 335 21.98 -7.61 17.81
CA LEU A 335 23.32 -7.15 18.20
C LEU A 335 24.29 -8.35 18.22
N PRO A 336 25.59 -8.16 17.94
CA PRO A 336 26.52 -9.28 17.77
C PRO A 336 26.83 -9.95 19.11
N GLU A 337 26.40 -11.21 19.26
CA GLU A 337 27.10 -12.14 20.15
C GLU A 337 28.36 -12.66 19.46
N ASN A 338 29.42 -12.86 20.25
CA ASN A 338 30.77 -13.09 19.75
C ASN A 338 30.94 -14.45 19.07
N ALA A 339 31.40 -14.45 17.82
CA ALA A 339 32.17 -15.54 17.25
C ALA A 339 33.30 -14.96 16.38
N ASP A 340 34.52 -15.40 16.64
CA ASP A 340 35.77 -14.93 16.03
C ASP A 340 36.00 -15.55 14.63
N GLN A 341 36.89 -14.91 13.85
CA GLN A 341 37.59 -15.41 12.65
C GLN A 341 36.88 -15.39 11.28
N GLY A 342 37.40 -14.52 10.39
CA GLY A 342 37.65 -14.90 8.99
C GLY A 342 36.97 -14.08 7.88
N ILE A 343 37.52 -12.90 7.55
CA ILE A 343 37.32 -12.26 6.24
C ILE A 343 38.50 -12.67 5.32
N PRO A 344 38.28 -13.05 4.04
CA PRO A 344 38.47 -12.07 2.96
C PRO A 344 37.24 -11.86 2.06
N GLN A 345 37.18 -10.68 1.44
CA GLN A 345 36.07 -10.18 0.63
C GLN A 345 36.00 -10.78 -0.78
N GLY A 346 34.78 -10.79 -1.36
CA GLY A 346 34.54 -11.01 -2.78
C GLY A 346 33.32 -10.20 -3.26
N SER A 347 33.54 -8.97 -3.71
CA SER A 347 32.49 -8.02 -4.08
C SER A 347 31.68 -8.43 -5.31
N SER A 348 30.34 -8.25 -5.26
CA SER A 348 29.54 -8.13 -6.49
C SER A 348 28.33 -7.20 -6.30
N ALA A 349 28.42 -6.04 -6.94
CA ALA A 349 27.38 -5.07 -7.31
C ALA A 349 25.99 -5.18 -6.65
N ALA A 350 25.72 -4.28 -5.70
CA ALA A 350 24.35 -3.98 -5.28
C ALA A 350 23.54 -3.32 -6.41
N GLY A 351 22.34 -3.82 -6.68
CA GLY A 351 21.43 -3.24 -7.69
C GLY A 351 20.65 -2.03 -7.15
N PRO A 352 20.28 -1.03 -7.99
CA PRO A 352 19.66 0.24 -7.53
C PRO A 352 18.24 0.16 -6.93
N HIS A 353 17.71 -1.05 -6.64
CA HIS A 353 16.38 -1.23 -6.07
C HIS A 353 16.35 -1.25 -4.53
N ALA A 354 17.50 -1.42 -3.87
CA ALA A 354 17.58 -1.44 -2.41
C ALA A 354 17.20 -0.09 -1.75
N VAL A 355 17.55 1.02 -2.39
CA VAL A 355 17.39 2.38 -1.81
C VAL A 355 15.91 2.75 -1.62
N THR A 356 15.06 2.43 -2.60
CA THR A 356 13.62 2.77 -2.55
C THR A 356 12.82 1.92 -1.57
N ASP A 357 13.19 0.65 -1.39
CA ASP A 357 12.49 -0.27 -0.47
C ASP A 357 12.89 0.01 0.99
N ALA A 358 14.18 0.26 1.27
CA ALA A 358 14.64 0.71 2.58
C ALA A 358 13.97 2.03 3.02
N GLY A 359 13.87 3.00 2.11
CA GLY A 359 13.15 4.25 2.34
C GLY A 359 11.67 4.03 2.69
N GLN A 360 10.93 3.28 1.86
CA GLN A 360 9.49 3.03 2.10
C GLN A 360 9.22 2.26 3.40
N ARG A 361 10.09 1.32 3.77
CA ARG A 361 10.01 0.65 5.08
C ARG A 361 10.20 1.66 6.21
N SER A 362 11.21 2.53 6.12
CA SER A 362 11.49 3.59 7.10
C SER A 362 10.32 4.57 7.30
N PHE A 363 9.70 5.06 6.22
CA PHE A 363 8.49 5.89 6.30
C PHE A 363 7.32 5.16 7.00
N SER A 364 7.16 3.86 6.74
CA SER A 364 6.06 3.07 7.34
C SER A 364 6.27 2.77 8.82
N SER A 365 7.50 2.49 9.26
CA SER A 365 7.81 2.34 10.68
C SER A 365 7.66 3.66 11.42
N LEU A 366 8.10 4.77 10.82
CA LEU A 366 7.96 6.11 11.38
C LEU A 366 6.49 6.53 11.54
N ALA A 367 5.65 6.29 10.54
CA ALA A 367 4.22 6.57 10.62
C ALA A 367 3.51 5.75 11.72
N ILE A 368 3.90 4.49 11.92
CA ILE A 368 3.39 3.65 13.03
C ILE A 368 3.87 4.21 14.38
N GLU A 369 5.16 4.54 14.48
CA GLU A 369 5.80 5.06 15.70
C GLU A 369 5.17 6.37 16.17
N VAL A 370 4.91 7.32 15.26
CA VAL A 370 4.21 8.58 15.56
C VAL A 370 2.85 8.32 16.21
N VAL A 371 2.08 7.35 15.71
CA VAL A 371 0.75 7.03 16.27
C VAL A 371 0.86 6.29 17.61
N GLN A 372 1.82 5.38 17.76
CA GLN A 372 1.99 4.61 19.01
C GLN A 372 2.53 5.48 20.15
N ALA A 373 3.55 6.29 19.88
CA ALA A 373 4.15 7.17 20.88
C ALA A 373 3.16 8.26 21.34
N ALA A 374 2.23 8.72 20.49
CA ALA A 374 1.20 9.69 20.85
C ALA A 374 0.29 9.23 22.02
N THR A 375 0.16 7.92 22.25
CA THR A 375 -0.62 7.34 23.36
C THR A 375 0.23 6.85 24.53
N ASP A 376 1.55 7.02 24.46
CA ASP A 376 2.49 6.56 25.49
C ASP A 376 2.86 7.71 26.44
N SER A 377 1.95 8.07 27.35
CA SER A 377 2.19 9.15 28.33
C SER A 377 3.33 8.88 29.32
N ALA A 378 3.89 7.66 29.36
CA ALA A 378 5.07 7.35 30.15
C ALA A 378 6.36 7.85 29.48
N ASP A 379 6.38 7.97 28.14
CA ASP A 379 7.52 8.42 27.35
C ASP A 379 7.14 9.51 26.34
N TYR A 380 6.90 10.73 26.85
CA TYR A 380 6.64 11.90 26.02
C TYR A 380 7.83 12.27 25.10
N GLN A 381 9.06 11.90 25.47
CA GLN A 381 10.26 12.22 24.70
C GLN A 381 10.35 11.37 23.42
N ARG A 382 9.91 10.11 23.49
CA ARG A 382 9.72 9.25 22.31
C ARG A 382 8.75 9.87 21.31
N PHE A 383 7.66 10.48 21.76
CA PHE A 383 6.73 11.17 20.85
C PHE A 383 7.32 12.46 20.26
N GLU A 384 8.02 13.28 21.06
CA GLU A 384 8.78 14.45 20.57
C GLU A 384 9.77 14.06 19.45
N GLN A 385 10.51 12.95 19.64
CA GLN A 385 11.45 12.41 18.65
C GLN A 385 10.75 11.88 17.39
N ALA A 386 9.63 11.17 17.54
CA ALA A 386 8.84 10.67 16.42
C ALA A 386 8.26 11.82 15.56
N VAL A 387 7.78 12.89 16.20
CA VAL A 387 7.29 14.11 15.52
C VAL A 387 8.43 14.83 14.79
N ALA A 388 9.59 14.98 15.41
CA ALA A 388 10.78 15.56 14.76
C ALA A 388 11.21 14.76 13.52
N ALA A 389 11.30 13.43 13.65
CA ALA A 389 11.61 12.54 12.54
C ALA A 389 10.56 12.59 11.43
N ALA A 390 9.27 12.71 11.76
CA ALA A 390 8.18 12.87 10.79
C ALA A 390 8.32 14.14 9.96
N PHE A 391 8.63 15.29 10.57
CA PHE A 391 8.85 16.53 9.81
C PHE A 391 10.11 16.47 8.95
N HIS A 392 11.19 15.84 9.43
CA HIS A 392 12.38 15.61 8.61
C HIS A 392 12.07 14.71 7.40
N ALA A 393 11.26 13.67 7.59
CA ALA A 393 10.78 12.78 6.54
C ALA A 393 9.85 13.48 5.52
N LEU A 394 9.22 14.59 5.89
CA LEU A 394 8.46 15.47 4.98
C LEU A 394 9.36 16.48 4.21
N GLY A 395 10.69 16.39 4.35
CA GLY A 395 11.63 17.30 3.69
C GLY A 395 11.69 18.69 4.31
N VAL A 396 11.36 18.83 5.59
CA VAL A 396 11.44 20.07 6.36
C VAL A 396 12.71 20.06 7.23
N ASP A 397 13.37 21.21 7.38
CA ASP A 397 14.51 21.35 8.29
C ASP A 397 14.02 21.30 9.75
N VAL A 398 14.70 20.57 10.62
CA VAL A 398 14.27 20.34 12.02
C VAL A 398 15.41 20.65 12.99
N GLU A 399 15.16 21.57 13.92
CA GLU A 399 16.01 21.89 15.06
C GLU A 399 15.41 21.26 16.33
N THR A 400 16.20 20.46 17.04
CA THR A 400 15.83 19.88 18.35
C THR A 400 16.72 20.46 19.43
N HIS A 401 16.15 21.17 20.40
CA HIS A 401 16.90 21.75 21.50
C HIS A 401 16.86 20.80 22.71
N GLY A 402 18.00 20.20 23.07
CA GLY A 402 18.07 19.17 24.10
C GLY A 402 18.30 19.68 25.52
N GLY A 403 17.49 19.20 26.47
CA GLY A 403 17.73 19.33 27.90
C GLY A 403 16.74 18.49 28.74
N PRO A 404 17.08 18.12 29.99
CA PRO A 404 16.18 17.37 30.84
C PRO A 404 14.87 18.15 31.08
N LYS A 405 13.74 17.57 30.65
CA LYS A 405 12.38 18.16 30.63
C LYS A 405 12.17 19.33 29.65
N LYS A 406 13.00 19.43 28.61
CA LYS A 406 12.87 20.43 27.52
C LYS A 406 13.45 19.86 26.23
N THR A 407 12.68 19.06 25.49
CA THR A 407 12.98 18.77 24.07
C THR A 407 12.08 19.63 23.21
N ASP A 408 12.45 20.91 23.09
CA ASP A 408 11.72 21.87 22.25
C ASP A 408 12.02 21.54 20.77
N VAL A 409 10.99 21.28 19.95
CA VAL A 409 11.11 21.01 18.50
C VAL A 409 10.74 22.29 17.72
N VAL A 410 11.61 22.71 16.80
CA VAL A 410 11.38 23.83 15.89
C VAL A 410 11.60 23.34 14.46
N ILE A 411 10.68 23.63 13.56
CA ILE A 411 10.80 23.27 12.15
C ILE A 411 10.94 24.52 11.29
N GLU A 412 11.75 24.48 10.24
CA GLU A 412 11.94 25.57 9.29
C GLU A 412 11.56 25.14 7.87
N LEU A 413 10.54 25.79 7.31
CA LEU A 413 10.05 25.54 5.96
C LEU A 413 10.67 26.57 5.01
N TRP A 414 11.54 26.10 4.13
CA TRP A 414 12.09 26.91 3.04
C TRP A 414 11.02 27.17 1.98
N GLN A 415 10.41 28.36 1.98
CA GLN A 415 9.39 28.73 1.00
C GLN A 415 10.00 29.35 -0.26
N SER A 416 11.08 30.13 -0.10
CA SER A 416 11.85 30.72 -1.21
C SER A 416 13.25 31.13 -0.74
N PRO A 417 14.18 31.55 -1.64
CA PRO A 417 15.50 32.04 -1.26
C PRO A 417 15.49 33.21 -0.27
N THR A 418 14.40 33.97 -0.17
CA THR A 418 14.24 35.14 0.70
C THR A 418 13.19 34.95 1.79
N ASP A 419 12.58 33.76 1.91
CA ASP A 419 11.45 33.52 2.80
C ASP A 419 11.52 32.13 3.44
N ARG A 420 11.53 32.11 4.78
CA ARG A 420 11.58 30.91 5.62
C ARG A 420 10.59 31.05 6.76
N GLN A 421 9.74 30.04 6.94
CA GLN A 421 8.77 29.99 8.04
C GLN A 421 9.30 29.04 9.11
N ARG A 422 9.63 29.58 10.29
CA ARG A 422 9.91 28.83 11.51
C ARG A 422 8.62 28.58 12.27
N VAL A 423 8.40 27.34 12.68
CA VAL A 423 7.23 26.92 13.47
C VAL A 423 7.71 26.23 14.74
N ALA A 424 7.25 26.71 15.89
CA ALA A 424 7.50 26.04 17.16
C ALA A 424 6.49 24.88 17.32
N VAL A 425 6.99 23.66 17.49
CA VAL A 425 6.18 22.44 17.56
C VAL A 425 6.13 21.94 19.00
N GLU A 426 4.92 21.82 19.55
CA GLU A 426 4.65 21.20 20.83
C GLU A 426 4.05 19.81 20.61
N ALA A 427 4.63 18.78 21.21
CA ALA A 427 4.06 17.44 21.24
C ALA A 427 3.34 17.17 22.58
N LYS A 428 2.18 16.51 22.53
CA LYS A 428 1.39 16.08 23.70
C LYS A 428 0.93 14.64 23.55
N THR A 429 1.33 13.79 24.50
CA THR A 429 0.88 12.40 24.63
C THR A 429 -0.30 12.30 25.58
N ASP A 430 -1.30 11.47 25.27
CA ASP A 430 -2.35 11.10 26.22
C ASP A 430 -2.70 9.60 26.16
N GLY A 431 -2.74 8.95 27.33
CA GLY A 431 -2.95 7.51 27.47
C GLY A 431 -4.39 7.05 27.24
N ALA A 432 -5.38 7.96 27.25
CA ALA A 432 -6.73 7.70 26.79
C ALA A 432 -6.93 8.04 25.30
N GLY A 433 -5.91 8.63 24.64
CA GLY A 433 -5.91 9.04 23.25
C GLY A 433 -6.55 10.40 22.97
N LEU A 434 -6.84 11.22 23.99
CA LEU A 434 -7.54 12.51 23.85
C LEU A 434 -6.90 13.60 24.72
N VAL A 435 -6.29 14.60 24.09
CA VAL A 435 -5.72 15.78 24.75
C VAL A 435 -6.83 16.77 25.11
N THR A 436 -6.86 17.18 26.38
CA THR A 436 -7.87 18.08 26.96
C THR A 436 -7.33 19.48 27.27
N ASP A 437 -8.23 20.40 27.64
CA ASP A 437 -7.89 21.76 28.08
C ASP A 437 -7.01 21.81 29.34
N GLN A 438 -6.94 20.73 30.11
CA GLN A 438 -6.09 20.63 31.31
C GLN A 438 -4.62 20.34 30.96
N ASP A 439 -4.39 19.66 29.83
CA ASP A 439 -3.09 19.19 29.37
C ASP A 439 -2.30 20.29 28.62
N VAL A 440 -3.03 21.24 28.03
CA VAL A 440 -2.47 22.30 27.17
C VAL A 440 -2.56 23.67 27.85
N LYS A 441 -1.40 24.25 28.17
CA LYS A 441 -1.31 25.61 28.72
C LYS A 441 -0.94 26.59 27.62
N PHE A 442 -1.93 27.04 26.85
CA PHE A 442 -1.75 27.88 25.65
C PHE A 442 -0.81 29.10 25.83
N TRP A 443 -0.80 29.75 27.00
CA TRP A 443 0.14 30.86 27.26
C TRP A 443 1.63 30.44 27.15
N ARG A 444 1.96 29.20 27.53
CA ARG A 444 3.33 28.65 27.38
C ARG A 444 3.69 28.38 25.92
N LEU A 445 2.71 28.09 25.07
CA LEU A 445 2.92 27.94 23.63
C LEU A 445 3.28 29.29 22.99
N GLY A 446 2.73 30.38 23.52
CA GLY A 446 3.14 31.76 23.20
C GLY A 446 4.60 32.03 23.59
N GLU A 447 4.98 31.75 24.84
CA GLU A 447 6.37 31.88 25.31
C GLU A 447 7.35 31.00 24.53
N HIS A 448 6.93 29.79 24.13
CA HIS A 448 7.73 28.85 23.34
C HIS A 448 8.01 29.40 21.93
N ARG A 449 6.96 29.92 21.26
CA ARG A 449 7.07 30.60 19.96
C ARG A 449 8.00 31.81 20.01
N GLU A 450 7.85 32.66 21.03
CA GLU A 450 8.68 33.87 21.21
C GLU A 450 10.16 33.51 21.47
N ARG A 451 10.42 32.50 22.32
CA ARG A 451 11.78 32.03 22.65
C ARG A 451 12.58 31.61 21.41
N HIS A 452 11.94 30.92 20.47
CA HIS A 452 12.58 30.38 19.26
C HIS A 452 12.42 31.28 18.02
N MET A 453 11.86 32.48 18.20
CA MET A 453 11.59 33.45 17.13
C MET A 453 10.75 32.87 15.99
N ALA A 454 9.84 31.93 16.30
CA ALA A 454 8.97 31.28 15.34
C ALA A 454 7.77 32.17 14.96
N GLN A 455 7.33 32.11 13.70
CA GLN A 455 6.17 32.87 13.22
C GLN A 455 4.83 32.24 13.62
N SER A 456 4.78 30.91 13.74
CA SER A 456 3.58 30.17 14.19
C SER A 456 3.92 29.09 15.23
N THR A 457 2.88 28.58 15.88
CA THR A 457 2.94 27.42 16.77
C THR A 457 2.10 26.30 16.19
N LEU A 458 2.62 25.08 16.24
CA LEU A 458 1.90 23.83 15.96
C LEU A 458 1.80 23.01 17.24
N LEU A 459 0.62 22.44 17.51
CA LEU A 459 0.41 21.43 18.54
C LEU A 459 0.09 20.08 17.88
N VAL A 460 0.81 19.03 18.30
CA VAL A 460 0.66 17.66 17.81
C VAL A 460 0.26 16.73 18.97
N GLY A 461 -0.74 15.88 18.77
CA GLY A 461 -1.22 14.94 19.79
C GLY A 461 -2.12 13.83 19.22
N PRO A 462 -2.53 12.82 20.01
CA PRO A 462 -3.33 11.70 19.50
C PRO A 462 -4.68 12.13 18.92
N GLN A 463 -5.48 12.85 19.70
CA GLN A 463 -6.70 13.59 19.32
C GLN A 463 -6.83 14.83 20.22
N PHE A 464 -7.70 15.77 19.85
CA PHE A 464 -7.98 16.98 20.64
C PHE A 464 -9.47 17.08 20.96
N ASP A 465 -9.81 17.55 22.15
CA ASP A 465 -11.20 17.85 22.49
C ASP A 465 -11.71 19.15 21.80
N ALA A 466 -13.02 19.38 21.91
CA ALA A 466 -13.67 20.54 21.30
C ALA A 466 -13.24 21.88 21.92
N ARG A 467 -12.71 21.89 23.16
CA ARG A 467 -12.27 23.09 23.87
C ARG A 467 -10.84 23.47 23.51
N VAL A 468 -9.92 22.50 23.46
CA VAL A 468 -8.56 22.65 22.89
C VAL A 468 -8.66 23.19 21.47
N THR A 469 -9.59 22.68 20.66
CA THR A 469 -9.84 23.17 19.29
C THR A 469 -10.27 24.64 19.26
N GLN A 470 -11.17 25.06 20.15
CA GLN A 470 -11.63 26.46 20.24
C GLN A 470 -10.52 27.40 20.76
N GLU A 471 -9.77 26.98 21.79
CA GLU A 471 -8.69 27.78 22.36
C GLU A 471 -7.50 27.89 21.38
N ALA A 472 -7.17 26.84 20.64
CA ALA A 472 -6.16 26.88 19.57
C ALA A 472 -6.53 27.85 18.44
N ALA A 473 -7.79 27.84 17.97
CA ALA A 473 -8.28 28.78 16.97
C ALA A 473 -8.20 30.25 17.47
N LYS A 474 -8.49 30.49 18.74
CA LYS A 474 -8.41 31.81 19.38
C LYS A 474 -6.96 32.32 19.49
N GLU A 475 -6.03 31.46 19.93
CA GLU A 475 -4.62 31.81 20.15
C GLU A 475 -3.75 31.65 18.90
N LYS A 476 -4.35 31.26 17.75
CA LYS A 476 -3.70 31.01 16.45
C LYS A 476 -2.61 29.94 16.52
N VAL A 477 -2.94 28.81 17.13
CA VAL A 477 -2.12 27.59 17.17
C VAL A 477 -2.69 26.60 16.14
N ALA A 478 -1.83 26.06 15.27
CA ALA A 478 -2.20 25.00 14.35
C ALA A 478 -2.35 23.68 15.11
N LEU A 479 -3.30 22.83 14.71
CA LEU A 479 -3.51 21.50 15.29
C LEU A 479 -3.27 20.44 14.22
N ILE A 480 -2.50 19.40 14.54
CA ILE A 480 -2.35 18.19 13.73
C ILE A 480 -2.47 16.98 14.67
N THR A 481 -3.32 16.00 14.33
CA THR A 481 -3.33 14.73 15.04
C THR A 481 -2.15 13.85 14.62
N ALA A 482 -1.67 12.98 15.52
CA ALA A 482 -0.64 12.00 15.21
C ALA A 482 -0.99 11.12 14.00
N ARG A 483 -2.30 10.86 13.78
CA ARG A 483 -2.80 10.17 12.60
C ARG A 483 -2.64 11.00 11.32
N GLU A 484 -3.03 12.28 11.33
CA GLU A 484 -2.87 13.16 10.16
C GLU A 484 -1.39 13.34 9.78
N LEU A 485 -0.50 13.47 10.77
CA LEU A 485 0.95 13.52 10.53
C LEU A 485 1.48 12.20 9.94
N ALA A 486 1.05 11.05 10.48
CA ALA A 486 1.42 9.73 9.97
C ALA A 486 0.89 9.49 8.53
N ASP A 487 -0.35 9.89 8.25
CA ASP A 487 -0.96 9.80 6.92
C ASP A 487 -0.23 10.74 5.93
N ALA A 488 0.18 11.94 6.36
CA ALA A 488 1.00 12.85 5.57
C ALA A 488 2.37 12.25 5.23
N VAL A 489 3.09 11.66 6.21
CA VAL A 489 4.37 10.96 6.00
C VAL A 489 4.20 9.81 5.00
N MET A 490 3.16 8.99 5.16
CA MET A 490 2.87 7.88 4.25
C MET A 490 2.54 8.34 2.83
N ARG A 491 1.79 9.44 2.67
CA ARG A 491 1.44 10.01 1.36
C ARG A 491 2.64 10.66 0.68
N HIS A 492 3.46 11.39 1.45
CA HIS A 492 4.70 12.01 0.99
C HIS A 492 5.70 10.98 0.44
N SER A 493 5.78 9.77 1.03
CA SER A 493 6.65 8.68 0.54
C SER A 493 6.36 8.18 -0.89
N ARG A 494 5.23 8.59 -1.49
CA ARG A 494 4.79 8.24 -2.85
C ARG A 494 4.63 9.48 -3.73
N THR A 495 4.11 10.54 -3.14
CA THR A 495 3.86 11.83 -3.80
C THR A 495 4.44 12.93 -2.91
N PRO A 496 5.75 13.19 -2.99
CA PRO A 496 6.39 14.28 -2.25
C PRO A 496 5.77 15.62 -2.62
N LEU A 497 5.61 16.48 -1.62
CA LEU A 497 5.26 17.89 -1.79
C LEU A 497 6.45 18.77 -1.41
N SER A 498 6.55 19.97 -1.98
CA SER A 498 7.56 20.94 -1.56
C SER A 498 7.28 21.48 -0.14
N PRO A 499 8.30 21.98 0.59
CA PRO A 499 8.08 22.62 1.90
C PRO A 499 7.06 23.77 1.85
N ARG A 500 6.99 24.49 0.72
CA ARG A 500 5.98 25.52 0.48
C ARG A 500 4.55 24.97 0.41
N GLU A 501 4.35 23.79 -0.18
CA GLU A 501 3.04 23.12 -0.22
C GLU A 501 2.67 22.52 1.14
N ILE A 502 3.66 22.12 1.95
CA ILE A 502 3.47 21.63 3.33
C ILE A 502 3.12 22.76 4.31
N ALA A 503 3.47 24.02 4.01
CA ALA A 503 3.24 25.17 4.89
C ALA A 503 1.78 25.35 5.35
N ALA A 504 0.80 24.95 4.52
CA ALA A 504 -0.62 24.96 4.89
C ALA A 504 -0.94 24.03 6.08
N MET A 505 -0.20 22.92 6.22
CA MET A 505 -0.39 21.95 7.32
C MET A 505 -0.03 22.52 8.69
N VAL A 506 0.93 23.47 8.74
CA VAL A 506 1.57 23.95 9.98
C VAL A 506 1.22 25.41 10.32
N THR A 507 0.21 25.95 9.65
CA THR A 507 -0.22 27.35 9.76
C THR A 507 -1.66 27.42 10.29
N ALA A 508 -1.87 28.16 11.38
CA ALA A 508 -3.15 28.21 12.06
C ALA A 508 -4.22 28.94 11.23
N GLY A 509 -5.37 28.30 11.03
CA GLY A 509 -6.49 28.86 10.26
C GLY A 509 -6.45 28.58 8.76
N GLU A 510 -5.43 27.88 8.27
CA GLU A 510 -5.45 27.26 6.94
C GLU A 510 -6.37 26.03 6.92
N ASP A 511 -6.93 25.72 5.76
CA ASP A 511 -7.91 24.66 5.57
C ASP A 511 -7.24 23.30 5.32
N ALA A 512 -7.56 22.29 6.12
CA ALA A 512 -7.11 20.92 5.91
C ALA A 512 -7.54 20.36 4.54
N GLU A 513 -8.67 20.83 3.98
CA GLU A 513 -9.10 20.49 2.63
C GLU A 513 -8.15 21.06 1.56
N ALA A 514 -7.56 22.24 1.76
CA ALA A 514 -6.62 22.85 0.80
C ALA A 514 -5.33 22.03 0.63
N LEU A 515 -4.79 21.49 1.73
CA LEU A 515 -3.65 20.56 1.70
C LEU A 515 -4.04 19.23 1.04
N ALA A 516 -5.21 18.70 1.35
CA ALA A 516 -5.72 17.47 0.73
C ALA A 516 -5.93 17.62 -0.79
N LEU A 517 -6.42 18.78 -1.25
CA LEU A 517 -6.55 19.17 -2.66
C LEU A 517 -5.18 19.31 -3.34
N THR A 518 -4.20 19.90 -2.67
CA THR A 518 -2.83 20.06 -3.19
C THR A 518 -2.18 18.71 -3.47
N TRP A 519 -2.26 17.77 -2.51
CA TRP A 519 -1.82 16.39 -2.74
C TRP A 519 -2.62 15.66 -3.82
N ARG A 520 -3.96 15.81 -3.86
CA ARG A 520 -4.80 15.20 -4.91
C ARG A 520 -4.36 15.68 -6.30
N ALA A 521 -4.02 16.97 -6.46
CA ALA A 521 -3.49 17.50 -7.72
C ALA A 521 -2.11 16.91 -8.07
N ALA A 522 -1.25 16.69 -7.08
CA ALA A 522 0.05 16.04 -7.30
C ALA A 522 -0.08 14.55 -7.68
N GLU A 523 -0.94 13.79 -7.01
CA GLU A 523 -1.29 12.39 -7.33
C GLU A 523 -1.90 12.30 -8.73
N ARG A 524 -2.84 13.19 -9.04
CA ARG A 524 -3.50 13.27 -10.35
C ARG A 524 -2.51 13.49 -11.50
N ARG A 525 -1.48 14.34 -11.32
CA ARG A 525 -0.38 14.50 -12.30
C ARG A 525 0.42 13.21 -12.49
N GLN A 526 0.66 12.43 -11.43
CA GLN A 526 1.31 11.12 -11.55
C GLN A 526 0.43 10.08 -12.29
N GLU A 527 -0.88 10.06 -12.03
CA GLU A 527 -1.84 9.21 -12.75
C GLU A 527 -1.92 9.56 -14.24
N ALA A 528 -2.02 10.85 -14.56
CA ALA A 528 -2.01 11.36 -15.94
C ALA A 528 -0.74 10.92 -16.68
N LEU A 529 0.44 11.10 -16.06
CA LEU A 529 1.73 10.68 -16.60
C LEU A 529 1.76 9.18 -16.92
N SER A 530 1.29 8.35 -15.99
CA SER A 530 1.24 6.90 -16.12
C SER A 530 0.31 6.45 -17.25
N LEU A 531 -0.90 7.00 -17.31
CA LEU A 531 -1.90 6.68 -18.33
C LEU A 531 -1.47 7.13 -19.73
N VAL A 532 -0.95 8.35 -19.88
CA VAL A 532 -0.45 8.86 -21.17
C VAL A 532 0.69 7.98 -21.69
N LEU A 533 1.67 7.65 -20.84
CA LEU A 533 2.78 6.77 -21.22
C LEU A 533 2.31 5.36 -21.56
N HIS A 534 1.37 4.78 -20.80
CA HIS A 534 0.84 3.44 -21.06
C HIS A 534 0.01 3.39 -22.35
N THR A 535 -0.81 4.41 -22.63
CA THR A 535 -1.62 4.51 -23.85
C THR A 535 -0.74 4.65 -25.10
N LEU A 536 0.30 5.49 -25.05
CA LEU A 536 1.29 5.59 -26.13
C LEU A 536 2.09 4.30 -26.29
N TRP A 537 2.49 3.64 -25.19
CA TRP A 537 3.18 2.35 -25.23
C TRP A 537 2.30 1.26 -25.87
N LYS A 538 1.02 1.19 -25.51
CA LYS A 538 0.04 0.26 -26.10
C LYS A 538 -0.08 0.49 -27.61
N SER A 539 -0.34 1.72 -28.05
CA SER A 539 -0.54 2.04 -29.47
C SER A 539 0.74 1.84 -30.30
N GLY A 540 1.90 2.24 -29.78
CA GLY A 540 3.20 2.00 -30.42
C GLY A 540 3.64 0.54 -30.48
N ASN A 541 2.91 -0.40 -29.85
CA ASN A 541 3.17 -1.84 -29.90
C ASN A 541 1.96 -2.65 -30.43
N ASP A 542 0.86 -2.01 -30.80
CA ASP A 542 -0.32 -2.68 -31.35
C ASP A 542 -0.16 -2.84 -32.89
N PRO A 543 -0.21 -4.07 -33.45
CA PRO A 543 -0.01 -4.28 -34.88
C PRO A 543 -1.06 -3.61 -35.80
N VAL A 544 -2.24 -3.28 -35.27
CA VAL A 544 -3.29 -2.56 -36.00
C VAL A 544 -3.00 -1.07 -36.00
N ASP A 545 -2.70 -0.48 -34.84
CA ASP A 545 -2.34 0.95 -34.75
C ASP A 545 -1.05 1.24 -35.53
N ILE A 546 -0.02 0.40 -35.43
CA ILE A 546 1.20 0.54 -36.23
C ILE A 546 0.88 0.51 -37.74
N ARG A 547 -0.07 -0.32 -38.17
CA ARG A 547 -0.44 -0.45 -39.59
C ARG A 547 -1.25 0.73 -40.14
N TYR A 548 -2.10 1.35 -39.32
CA TYR A 548 -3.05 2.38 -39.77
C TYR A 548 -2.69 3.81 -39.32
N THR A 549 -2.02 3.98 -38.19
CA THR A 549 -1.62 5.27 -37.62
C THR A 549 -0.12 5.35 -37.28
N THR A 550 0.70 4.35 -37.67
CA THR A 550 2.11 4.24 -37.26
C THR A 550 2.35 4.28 -35.75
N GLY A 551 1.32 4.00 -34.93
CA GLY A 551 1.36 4.14 -33.47
C GLY A 551 1.45 5.59 -32.96
N VAL A 552 1.23 6.61 -33.82
CA VAL A 552 1.14 8.01 -33.38
C VAL A 552 -0.27 8.31 -32.85
N LEU A 553 -0.36 9.06 -31.76
CA LEU A 553 -1.62 9.53 -31.19
C LEU A 553 -1.63 11.05 -30.98
N GLY A 554 -2.74 11.72 -31.29
CA GLY A 554 -2.99 13.10 -30.89
C GLY A 554 -3.56 13.18 -29.47
N VAL A 555 -3.61 14.40 -28.90
CA VAL A 555 -4.22 14.66 -27.58
C VAL A 555 -5.66 14.13 -27.52
N SER A 556 -6.45 14.34 -28.58
CA SER A 556 -7.83 13.85 -28.70
C SER A 556 -7.96 12.32 -28.75
N ASP A 557 -6.94 11.62 -29.25
CA ASP A 557 -6.92 10.15 -29.30
C ASP A 557 -6.55 9.58 -27.93
N ILE A 558 -5.52 10.15 -27.28
CA ILE A 558 -5.14 9.81 -25.90
C ILE A 558 -6.32 10.05 -24.96
N TRP A 559 -7.01 11.19 -25.08
CA TRP A 559 -8.24 11.47 -24.35
C TRP A 559 -9.32 10.41 -24.60
N ARG A 560 -9.56 10.04 -25.86
CA ARG A 560 -10.58 9.03 -26.22
C ARG A 560 -10.30 7.66 -25.61
N GLU A 561 -9.03 7.25 -25.53
CA GLU A 561 -8.60 5.99 -24.91
C GLU A 561 -8.62 6.06 -23.36
N THR A 562 -8.30 7.22 -22.77
CA THR A 562 -8.18 7.38 -21.30
C THR A 562 -9.45 7.83 -20.59
N LYS A 563 -10.44 8.41 -21.28
CA LYS A 563 -11.67 8.97 -20.67
C LYS A 563 -12.50 7.99 -19.83
N GLY A 564 -12.32 6.69 -20.01
CA GLY A 564 -12.99 5.64 -19.23
C GLY A 564 -12.12 4.99 -18.15
N ALA A 565 -10.87 5.43 -18.00
CA ALA A 565 -9.91 4.87 -17.04
C ALA A 565 -10.02 5.51 -15.63
N LEU A 566 -10.52 6.74 -15.55
CA LEU A 566 -10.66 7.53 -14.33
C LEU A 566 -12.11 8.02 -14.15
N GLU A 567 -12.51 8.32 -12.92
CA GLU A 567 -13.85 8.87 -12.62
C GLU A 567 -14.05 10.26 -13.24
N THR A 568 -13.05 11.13 -13.09
CA THR A 568 -12.92 12.37 -13.88
C THR A 568 -11.97 12.09 -15.03
N PRO A 569 -12.39 12.18 -16.31
CA PRO A 569 -11.50 12.06 -17.46
C PRO A 569 -10.30 13.01 -17.39
N LEU A 570 -9.19 12.68 -18.04
CA LEU A 570 -8.10 13.64 -18.22
C LEU A 570 -8.59 14.84 -19.06
N ASP A 571 -8.10 16.04 -18.81
CA ASP A 571 -8.26 17.18 -19.71
C ASP A 571 -7.08 17.32 -20.70
N SER A 572 -7.18 18.25 -21.65
CA SER A 572 -6.13 18.45 -22.65
C SER A 572 -4.84 19.03 -22.07
N CYS A 573 -4.92 19.84 -21.01
CA CYS A 573 -3.75 20.40 -20.33
C CYS A 573 -2.99 19.31 -19.57
N GLU A 574 -3.69 18.44 -18.84
CA GLU A 574 -3.09 17.29 -18.14
C GLU A 574 -2.35 16.37 -19.11
N ILE A 575 -2.93 16.12 -20.30
CA ILE A 575 -2.30 15.31 -21.34
C ILE A 575 -1.09 16.05 -21.95
N GLU A 576 -1.19 17.33 -22.26
CA GLU A 576 -0.08 18.13 -22.82
C GLU A 576 1.10 18.29 -21.84
N GLU A 577 0.84 18.45 -20.54
CA GLU A 577 1.87 18.48 -19.50
C GLU A 577 2.62 17.15 -19.42
N ALA A 578 1.90 16.02 -19.38
CA ALA A 578 2.50 14.68 -19.36
C ALA A 578 3.33 14.41 -20.63
N LEU A 579 2.81 14.76 -21.81
CA LEU A 579 3.54 14.63 -23.09
C LEU A 579 4.80 15.49 -23.12
N THR A 580 4.73 16.73 -22.63
CA THR A 580 5.87 17.66 -22.57
C THR A 580 6.98 17.12 -21.65
N PHE A 581 6.61 16.55 -20.50
CA PHE A 581 7.57 15.94 -19.57
C PHE A 581 8.23 14.67 -20.15
N LEU A 582 7.42 13.75 -20.70
CA LEU A 582 7.91 12.49 -21.31
C LEU A 582 8.77 12.72 -22.56
N GLY A 583 8.47 13.79 -23.31
CA GLY A 583 9.24 14.23 -24.48
C GLY A 583 10.44 15.10 -24.16
N SER A 584 10.72 15.41 -22.89
CA SER A 584 11.92 16.16 -22.51
C SER A 584 13.20 15.36 -22.86
N PRO A 585 14.32 15.99 -23.27
CA PRO A 585 15.53 15.27 -23.69
C PRO A 585 16.13 14.34 -22.62
N LEU A 586 15.86 14.62 -21.33
CA LEU A 586 16.33 13.82 -20.20
C LEU A 586 15.55 12.51 -20.03
N ILE A 587 14.27 12.49 -20.42
CA ILE A 587 13.40 11.30 -20.33
C ILE A 587 13.34 10.60 -21.69
N ALA A 588 13.16 11.35 -22.76
CA ALA A 588 13.10 10.93 -24.17
C ALA A 588 12.36 9.59 -24.35
N GLY A 589 11.17 9.49 -23.74
CA GLY A 589 10.28 8.34 -23.84
C GLY A 589 9.16 8.52 -24.85
N VAL A 590 8.93 9.75 -25.29
CA VAL A 590 7.95 10.15 -26.31
C VAL A 590 8.63 11.11 -27.28
N GLU A 591 8.31 11.00 -28.58
CA GLU A 591 8.70 11.97 -29.61
C GLU A 591 7.45 12.62 -30.21
N ARG A 592 7.56 13.92 -30.51
CA ARG A 592 6.50 14.68 -31.16
C ARG A 592 6.68 14.65 -32.68
N GLN A 593 5.70 14.06 -33.37
CA GLN A 593 5.62 14.01 -34.82
C GLN A 593 4.49 14.94 -35.29
N GLY A 594 4.84 16.20 -35.57
CA GLY A 594 3.90 17.25 -35.96
C GLY A 594 2.96 17.65 -34.80
N GLY A 595 1.67 17.33 -34.96
CA GLY A 595 0.66 17.50 -33.90
C GLY A 595 0.49 16.28 -32.97
N ASN A 596 1.06 15.14 -33.37
CA ASN A 596 0.88 13.85 -32.70
C ASN A 596 2.16 13.43 -31.97
N HIS A 597 2.05 12.36 -31.18
CA HIS A 597 3.11 11.85 -30.32
C HIS A 597 3.23 10.33 -30.48
N VAL A 598 4.45 9.81 -30.44
CA VAL A 598 4.74 8.37 -30.48
C VAL A 598 5.67 8.00 -29.34
N VAL A 599 5.52 6.78 -28.82
CA VAL A 599 6.45 6.24 -27.82
C VAL A 599 7.79 5.90 -28.47
N THR A 600 8.90 6.26 -27.82
CA THR A 600 10.27 5.98 -28.32
C THR A 600 11.08 5.09 -27.38
N ALA A 601 10.58 4.82 -26.17
CA ALA A 601 11.20 3.94 -25.20
C ALA A 601 10.15 3.14 -24.41
N PRO A 602 10.44 1.90 -23.98
CA PRO A 602 9.58 1.18 -23.05
C PRO A 602 9.46 1.94 -21.71
N PRO A 603 8.31 1.86 -21.01
CA PRO A 603 8.12 2.52 -19.72
C PRO A 603 9.20 2.19 -18.67
N SER A 604 9.79 0.99 -18.74
CA SER A 604 10.92 0.58 -17.90
C SER A 604 12.18 1.43 -18.13
N LEU A 605 12.46 1.85 -19.36
CA LEU A 605 13.61 2.70 -19.69
C LEU A 605 13.36 4.17 -19.31
N ALA A 606 12.14 4.68 -19.49
CA ALA A 606 11.75 6.00 -18.97
C ALA A 606 11.91 6.06 -17.44
N ALA A 607 11.47 5.03 -16.73
CA ALA A 607 11.68 4.90 -15.28
C ALA A 607 13.16 4.72 -14.89
N ALA A 608 13.97 4.05 -15.70
CA ALA A 608 15.41 3.93 -15.45
C ALA A 608 16.12 5.30 -15.59
N ARG A 609 15.76 6.10 -16.60
CA ARG A 609 16.27 7.47 -16.77
C ARG A 609 15.88 8.38 -15.60
N LEU A 610 14.62 8.31 -15.12
CA LEU A 610 14.19 9.05 -13.92
C LEU A 610 15.03 8.71 -12.69
N ARG A 611 15.32 7.43 -12.44
CA ARG A 611 16.19 7.02 -11.32
C ARG A 611 17.64 7.48 -11.48
N ALA A 612 18.16 7.49 -12.71
CA ALA A 612 19.50 8.01 -12.98
C ALA A 612 19.61 9.52 -12.71
N LEU A 613 18.57 10.29 -13.07
CA LEU A 613 18.49 11.73 -12.76
C LEU A 613 18.40 11.98 -11.24
N ALA A 614 17.59 11.19 -10.53
CA ALA A 614 17.50 11.27 -9.07
C ALA A 614 18.87 11.03 -8.41
N ALA A 615 19.58 9.96 -8.80
CA ALA A 615 20.90 9.65 -8.27
C ALA A 615 21.94 10.76 -8.52
N VAL A 616 21.86 11.46 -9.66
CA VAL A 616 22.71 12.63 -9.93
C VAL A 616 22.39 13.77 -8.96
N ILE A 617 21.10 14.10 -8.77
CA ILE A 617 20.66 15.16 -7.84
C ILE A 617 21.09 14.84 -6.41
N GLU A 618 20.84 13.60 -5.95
CA GLU A 618 21.25 13.09 -4.64
C GLU A 618 22.77 13.21 -4.43
N SER A 619 23.58 12.88 -5.44
CA SER A 619 25.04 13.01 -5.36
C SER A 619 25.51 14.47 -5.23
N THR A 620 24.81 15.43 -5.84
CA THR A 620 25.13 16.86 -5.73
C THR A 620 24.62 17.49 -4.43
N GLY A 621 23.56 16.97 -3.82
CA GLY A 621 23.00 17.50 -2.57
C GLY A 621 23.89 17.29 -1.34
N LEU A 622 24.82 16.32 -1.41
CA LEU A 622 25.78 16.02 -0.33
C LEU A 622 26.97 17.00 -0.28
N GLU A 623 27.22 17.79 -1.33
CA GLU A 623 28.23 18.85 -1.37
C GLU A 623 27.64 20.23 -1.02
N GLY A 624 26.87 20.30 0.06
CA GLY A 624 26.52 21.59 0.69
C GLY A 624 27.79 22.34 1.14
N PRO A 625 27.78 23.70 1.17
CA PRO A 625 28.97 24.47 1.48
C PRO A 625 29.50 24.11 2.88
N GLN A 626 30.70 23.54 2.93
CA GLN A 626 31.31 23.06 4.17
C GLN A 626 31.36 24.19 5.22
N GLY A 627 30.50 24.07 6.24
CA GLY A 627 30.60 24.88 7.44
C GLY A 627 31.98 24.69 8.04
N ARG A 628 32.74 25.78 8.17
CA ARG A 628 34.11 25.73 8.71
C ARG A 628 34.07 25.09 10.09
N LEU A 629 34.72 23.94 10.21
CA LEU A 629 34.95 23.28 11.50
C LEU A 629 35.61 24.25 12.48
N SER A 630 35.11 24.22 13.71
CA SER A 630 35.58 25.05 14.82
C SER A 630 37.05 24.78 15.12
N GLY A 631 37.93 25.70 14.70
CA GLY A 631 39.28 25.81 15.22
C GLY A 631 39.28 26.69 16.47
N GLU A 632 39.82 26.19 17.58
CA GLU A 632 39.94 26.94 18.83
C GLU A 632 40.81 28.21 18.66
N GLY A 633 40.45 29.28 19.35
CA GLY A 633 41.28 30.50 19.40
C GLY A 633 40.47 31.79 19.55
N SER A 634 40.16 32.17 20.78
CA SER A 634 39.64 33.50 21.09
C SER A 634 40.64 34.60 20.70
N PRO A 635 40.16 35.73 20.17
CA PRO A 635 40.63 37.00 20.71
C PRO A 635 39.50 37.98 21.07
N THR A 636 39.73 38.67 22.17
CA THR A 636 38.90 39.69 22.80
C THR A 636 38.56 40.87 21.86
N PRO A 637 37.34 41.44 21.88
CA PRO A 637 37.00 42.61 21.08
C PRO A 637 37.54 43.92 21.72
N PRO A 638 38.20 44.81 20.95
CA PRO A 638 38.48 46.17 21.41
C PRO A 638 37.22 47.06 21.35
N ARG A 639 37.22 48.10 22.19
CA ARG A 639 36.06 48.98 22.43
C ARG A 639 35.82 50.01 21.33
N ARG A 640 34.59 50.55 21.32
CA ARG A 640 34.12 51.70 20.53
C ARG A 640 35.03 52.93 20.65
N SER A 641 35.20 53.62 19.51
CA SER A 641 35.37 55.08 19.43
C SER A 641 34.62 55.61 18.20
N ALA A 642 33.75 56.60 18.43
CA ALA A 642 33.26 57.58 17.44
C ALA A 642 33.79 58.97 17.93
N PRO A 643 33.76 60.09 17.17
CA PRO A 643 32.93 60.45 15.99
C PRO A 643 33.82 60.62 14.73
N GLU A 644 33.56 61.37 13.63
CA GLU A 644 32.63 62.48 13.30
C GLU A 644 32.08 62.42 11.84
N SER A 645 31.06 63.25 11.58
CA SER A 645 30.57 63.70 10.27
C SER A 645 31.04 65.16 10.07
N PRO A 646 31.24 65.74 8.84
CA PRO A 646 30.23 65.74 7.76
C PRO A 646 30.74 65.84 6.30
N GLY A 647 29.81 65.77 5.32
CA GLY A 647 29.99 66.39 3.99
C GLY A 647 29.74 65.51 2.75
N THR A 648 28.76 65.89 1.92
CA THR A 648 28.47 65.40 0.56
C THR A 648 28.71 66.53 -0.47
N PRO A 649 28.67 66.28 -1.80
CA PRO A 649 29.36 65.29 -2.65
C PRO A 649 30.30 66.06 -3.69
N PRO A 650 30.90 65.51 -4.78
CA PRO A 650 30.21 64.92 -5.96
C PRO A 650 30.93 63.73 -6.67
N VAL A 651 30.25 63.21 -7.70
CA VAL A 651 30.59 62.08 -8.60
C VAL A 651 31.38 62.59 -9.83
N PRO A 652 32.36 61.86 -10.43
CA PRO A 652 32.04 61.04 -11.63
C PRO A 652 32.92 59.81 -11.98
N ARG A 653 32.32 58.97 -12.86
CA ARG A 653 32.86 57.84 -13.67
C ARG A 653 33.01 56.50 -12.93
N GLN A 654 32.74 55.34 -13.50
CA GLN A 654 31.91 54.78 -14.61
C GLN A 654 32.40 53.31 -14.75
N GLN A 655 31.64 52.45 -15.44
CA GLN A 655 31.86 50.99 -15.65
C GLN A 655 31.41 50.10 -14.48
N ASP A 656 30.63 49.03 -14.67
CA ASP A 656 29.79 48.62 -15.81
C ASP A 656 28.60 47.78 -15.28
N LEU A 657 27.42 47.90 -15.89
CA LEU A 657 26.22 47.13 -15.54
C LEU A 657 25.58 46.56 -16.80
N CYS A 658 25.64 45.24 -16.97
CA CYS A 658 24.83 44.53 -17.97
C CYS A 658 23.56 44.02 -17.29
N ALA A 659 22.42 44.66 -17.57
CA ALA A 659 21.13 44.31 -17.00
C ALA A 659 20.30 43.47 -18.00
N ASP A 660 19.82 42.31 -17.56
CA ASP A 660 18.95 41.46 -18.37
C ASP A 660 17.59 42.12 -18.62
N VAL A 661 17.24 42.26 -19.91
CA VAL A 661 15.97 42.86 -20.34
C VAL A 661 14.83 41.88 -20.11
N THR A 662 14.07 42.09 -19.03
CA THR A 662 12.92 41.23 -18.68
C THR A 662 11.68 41.52 -19.53
N PRO A 663 10.89 40.51 -19.93
CA PRO A 663 9.68 40.70 -20.74
C PRO A 663 8.59 41.58 -20.11
N SER A 664 8.59 41.73 -18.78
CA SER A 664 7.69 42.65 -18.05
C SER A 664 7.99 44.11 -18.38
N LEU A 665 9.27 44.50 -18.39
CA LEU A 665 9.70 45.86 -18.74
C LEU A 665 9.35 46.22 -20.19
N VAL A 666 9.57 45.29 -21.12
CA VAL A 666 9.23 45.48 -22.55
C VAL A 666 7.72 45.68 -22.74
N ARG A 667 6.87 44.94 -22.01
CA ARG A 667 5.40 45.13 -22.04
C ARG A 667 4.99 46.48 -21.47
N ALA A 668 5.54 46.88 -20.32
CA ALA A 668 5.22 48.14 -19.69
C ALA A 668 5.56 49.34 -20.60
N TRP A 669 6.76 49.33 -21.19
CA TRP A 669 7.18 50.33 -22.18
C TRP A 669 6.27 50.35 -23.41
N ALA A 670 6.00 49.19 -24.01
CA ALA A 670 5.19 49.11 -25.23
C ALA A 670 3.72 49.57 -24.99
N LYS A 671 3.12 49.25 -23.84
CA LYS A 671 1.80 49.75 -23.43
C LYS A 671 1.81 51.28 -23.25
N GLY A 672 2.90 51.83 -22.70
CA GLY A 672 3.11 53.29 -22.59
C GLY A 672 3.35 54.01 -23.93
N GLN A 673 3.82 53.31 -24.96
CA GLN A 673 3.98 53.83 -26.33
C GLN A 673 2.75 53.57 -27.23
N GLY A 674 1.63 53.10 -26.67
CA GLY A 674 0.39 52.85 -27.40
C GLY A 674 0.42 51.62 -28.32
N HIS A 675 1.39 50.72 -28.17
CA HIS A 675 1.41 49.45 -28.90
C HIS A 675 0.48 48.44 -28.23
N ALA A 676 -0.38 47.79 -29.04
CA ALA A 676 -1.19 46.66 -28.57
C ALA A 676 -0.30 45.43 -28.36
N VAL A 677 -0.23 44.93 -27.12
CA VAL A 677 0.58 43.76 -26.75
C VAL A 677 -0.21 42.85 -25.82
N ASN A 678 -0.12 41.54 -26.05
CA ASN A 678 -0.87 40.56 -25.27
C ASN A 678 -0.28 40.40 -23.85
N GLU A 679 -1.14 40.31 -22.83
CA GLU A 679 -0.71 40.35 -21.42
C GLU A 679 0.03 39.06 -20.99
N ARG A 680 -0.23 37.95 -21.69
CA ARG A 680 0.50 36.68 -21.58
C ARG A 680 0.93 36.18 -22.96
N GLY A 681 2.06 35.48 -23.04
CA GLY A 681 2.64 34.97 -24.28
C GLY A 681 3.95 35.65 -24.72
N ARG A 682 4.58 35.09 -25.76
CA ARG A 682 5.91 35.52 -26.28
C ARG A 682 5.80 36.88 -26.97
N LEU A 683 6.75 37.77 -26.70
CA LEU A 683 6.80 39.10 -27.33
C LEU A 683 7.41 39.04 -28.73
N PRO A 684 6.93 39.87 -29.70
CA PRO A 684 7.57 40.00 -31.00
C PRO A 684 9.02 40.46 -30.87
N GLN A 685 9.94 39.83 -31.60
CA GLN A 685 11.38 40.16 -31.51
C GLN A 685 11.69 41.61 -31.90
N ASP A 686 10.93 42.18 -32.85
CA ASP A 686 11.09 43.58 -33.27
C ASP A 686 10.69 44.57 -32.17
N LEU A 687 9.74 44.21 -31.31
CA LEU A 687 9.35 45.00 -30.13
C LEU A 687 10.47 45.02 -29.10
N ILE A 688 11.12 43.87 -28.87
CA ILE A 688 12.28 43.73 -27.98
C ILE A 688 13.48 44.51 -28.54
N LYS A 689 13.74 44.45 -29.86
CA LYS A 689 14.79 45.24 -30.51
C LYS A 689 14.56 46.74 -30.36
N LYS A 690 13.34 47.24 -30.61
CA LYS A 690 13.00 48.65 -30.42
C LYS A 690 13.18 49.10 -28.96
N TYR A 691 12.73 48.30 -28.00
CA TYR A 691 12.95 48.55 -26.57
C TYR A 691 14.46 48.69 -26.25
N LYS A 692 15.27 47.74 -26.74
CA LYS A 692 16.74 47.76 -26.55
C LYS A 692 17.40 49.01 -27.17
N GLN A 693 16.99 49.41 -28.37
CA GLN A 693 17.49 50.64 -29.01
C GLN A 693 17.12 51.91 -28.24
N VAL A 694 15.89 52.01 -27.74
CA VAL A 694 15.40 53.20 -27.00
C VAL A 694 16.00 53.30 -25.59
N HIS A 695 16.57 52.21 -25.06
CA HIS A 695 17.17 52.18 -23.72
C HIS A 695 18.67 51.82 -23.71
N GLY A 696 19.36 51.95 -24.85
CA GLY A 696 20.83 51.85 -24.90
C GLY A 696 21.41 50.44 -24.71
N HIS A 697 20.59 49.40 -24.89
CA HIS A 697 20.99 47.98 -24.78
C HIS A 697 21.13 47.31 -26.17
N GLY A 698 21.57 48.09 -27.17
CA GLY A 698 21.64 47.71 -28.59
C GLY A 698 22.86 46.88 -28.95
#